data_AF-A0AB34G3D3-F1
#
_entry.id   AF-A0AB34G3D3-F1
#
_cell.length_a   1.000
_cell.length_b   1.000
_cell.length_c   1.000
_cell.angle_alpha   90.00
_cell.angle_beta   90.00
_cell.angle_gamma   90.00
#
_symmetry.space_group_name_H-M   'P 1'
#
loop_
_entity.id
_entity.type
_entity.pdbx_description
1 polymer ?
#
loop_
_entity_poly.entity_id
_entity_poly.type
_entity_poly.pdbx_seq_one_letter_code
_entity_poly.pdbx_strand_id
1 'polypeptide(L)'
;MPRLLRTYYQNAKMHHLAYLFSSLLLLLAGSALGTSQNEDLNNALALVNQARQAKGIRPLSWDANLAAYAQFWANAMASGQVRFSHATGQYRPDQGENIFDRESGQCDSEYDNPVQTAMRSWLSQAPLYDDKPVAGHEPWLHWSQCMWSNSTHIGCARAYDISVAYKVFDVCRFYPQGNIGGRSYFKDWLDEIRQMMPGPRGCAIAPLGGPGSGASTDNLEADGPMHYFAAKFAFQPNRDSQPSPTMSAAQKIAIVSVYDKTGLLDLAKGLVQQNVRILASGGTARMIRESGFPVEDVSAITKAPEMLAGRVKTLHPAVHAGILARNLESDEKDLADQNINKVDYVICNLYPFKDTVAKVNVSIPEAVEEIDIGGVTLIRAAAKNHKRVTILSDPRDYAGFLKELEQGEITETSRNRYALKAFEHTADYDAAISDFFRKEYAGAGDQYMALRYGANPHQKPAAAFTAEGKLPFTVLCGSPGYINLLDALNAWPLVRELKKALGLPAAASFKHVSPAGAAIGLPLTADERKVYFVNDIEGIETSALAQAYARARGADRMSSFGDVIALSDVVDVPTASIISKEVSDGVIAPGYEPAALEILKKKKGGKYLVLQMDPEYDPAPTETRTVYGVNLQQHRNDVEISPKSFNTIITPKDAGALSQSAARDLTVATITLKYTQSNSVCYAVNGQVVGLGAGQQSRIHCTRLAGDKADNWWMRFHERVLNIKWKKGTKRPDKSNAIDLLVSGQLPKDGPEREAFDAVFEDVPAAFTEEERAAWMKQLNNVCVSSDAFFPFIDNVFRVGRSGVKYIAAPGGSQNDGAVFETAEKLGITFVQQNIRLFHH
;
A
#
# COMPACT_ATOMS: atom_id res chain seq x y z
N MET A 1 -59.88 2.55 -0.30
CA MET A 1 -60.38 1.15 -0.31
C MET A 1 -59.24 0.19 0.05
N PRO A 2 -59.24 -0.47 1.22
CA PRO A 2 -58.02 -1.03 1.81
C PRO A 2 -57.80 -2.55 1.56
N ARG A 3 -57.79 -3.00 0.29
CA ARG A 3 -57.36 -4.39 -0.05
C ARG A 3 -56.28 -4.50 -1.14
N LEU A 4 -56.25 -3.62 -2.14
CA LEU A 4 -55.20 -3.63 -3.18
C LEU A 4 -53.81 -3.18 -2.69
N LEU A 5 -53.73 -2.36 -1.64
CA LEU A 5 -52.47 -1.83 -1.11
C LEU A 5 -51.62 -2.83 -0.30
N ARG A 6 -52.17 -3.98 0.12
CA ARG A 6 -51.37 -5.00 0.83
C ARG A 6 -50.43 -5.78 -0.10
N THR A 7 -50.90 -6.11 -1.30
CA THR A 7 -50.12 -6.91 -2.27
C THR A 7 -48.89 -6.15 -2.77
N TYR A 8 -49.04 -4.86 -3.08
CA TYR A 8 -47.95 -4.01 -3.56
C TYR A 8 -46.84 -3.83 -2.50
N TYR A 9 -47.22 -3.67 -1.22
CA TYR A 9 -46.26 -3.48 -0.12
C TYR A 9 -45.49 -4.75 0.30
N GLN A 10 -45.93 -5.95 -0.10
CA GLN A 10 -45.15 -7.18 0.11
C GLN A 10 -44.11 -7.40 -1.00
N ASN A 11 -44.46 -7.16 -2.27
CA ASN A 11 -43.52 -7.34 -3.38
C ASN A 11 -42.37 -6.32 -3.33
N ALA A 12 -42.64 -5.04 -3.03
CA ALA A 12 -41.60 -4.02 -2.89
C ALA A 12 -40.58 -4.35 -1.78
N LYS A 13 -41.03 -4.99 -0.68
CA LYS A 13 -40.13 -5.46 0.38
C LYS A 13 -39.30 -6.68 -0.02
N MET A 14 -39.83 -7.60 -0.83
CA MET A 14 -39.03 -8.72 -1.35
C MET A 14 -37.91 -8.24 -2.27
N HIS A 15 -38.15 -7.28 -3.17
CA HIS A 15 -37.08 -6.75 -4.04
C HIS A 15 -36.00 -5.97 -3.28
N HIS A 16 -36.35 -5.17 -2.28
CA HIS A 16 -35.34 -4.49 -1.45
C HIS A 16 -34.60 -5.43 -0.49
N LEU A 17 -35.25 -6.47 0.06
CA LEU A 17 -34.52 -7.53 0.78
C LEU A 17 -33.60 -8.30 -0.16
N ALA A 18 -34.01 -8.62 -1.38
CA ALA A 18 -33.17 -9.33 -2.34
C ALA A 18 -31.91 -8.53 -2.72
N TYR A 19 -32.02 -7.21 -2.92
CA TYR A 19 -30.86 -6.35 -3.19
C TYR A 19 -29.96 -6.11 -1.96
N LEU A 20 -30.53 -6.06 -0.75
CA LEU A 20 -29.75 -5.98 0.49
C LEU A 20 -29.08 -7.32 0.83
N PHE A 21 -29.73 -8.46 0.56
CA PHE A 21 -29.10 -9.77 0.69
C PHE A 21 -28.02 -9.99 -0.37
N SER A 22 -28.23 -9.62 -1.64
CA SER A 22 -27.20 -9.80 -2.67
C SER A 22 -25.97 -8.93 -2.42
N SER A 23 -26.14 -7.66 -2.04
CA SER A 23 -25.02 -6.78 -1.69
C SER A 23 -24.34 -7.17 -0.36
N LEU A 24 -25.08 -7.68 0.62
CA LEU A 24 -24.49 -8.24 1.84
C LEU A 24 -23.78 -9.58 1.58
N LEU A 25 -24.27 -10.43 0.68
CA LEU A 25 -23.58 -11.64 0.22
C LEU A 25 -22.28 -11.29 -0.52
N LEU A 26 -22.26 -10.27 -1.40
CA LEU A 26 -21.00 -9.84 -2.04
C LEU A 26 -20.00 -9.25 -1.03
N LEU A 27 -20.47 -8.48 -0.05
CA LEU A 27 -19.60 -7.94 1.01
C LEU A 27 -19.06 -9.05 1.93
N LEU A 28 -19.90 -10.00 2.32
CA LEU A 28 -19.48 -11.18 3.08
C LEU A 28 -18.52 -12.04 2.26
N ALA A 29 -18.82 -12.34 0.99
CA ALA A 29 -17.96 -13.11 0.10
C ALA A 29 -16.60 -12.43 -0.12
N GLY A 30 -16.54 -11.10 -0.28
CA GLY A 30 -15.28 -10.39 -0.45
C GLY A 30 -14.33 -10.53 0.74
N SER A 31 -14.84 -10.48 1.97
CA SER A 31 -14.05 -10.75 3.18
C SER A 31 -13.82 -12.24 3.44
N ALA A 32 -14.84 -13.07 3.19
CA ALA A 32 -14.81 -14.49 3.45
C ALA A 32 -13.87 -15.21 2.49
N LEU A 33 -13.75 -14.83 1.21
CA LEU A 33 -12.81 -15.44 0.28
C LEU A 33 -11.35 -15.32 0.75
N GLY A 34 -10.97 -14.23 1.44
CA GLY A 34 -9.62 -14.04 1.98
C GLY A 34 -9.34 -14.81 3.27
N THR A 35 -10.34 -15.01 4.13
CA THR A 35 -10.19 -15.81 5.37
C THR A 35 -10.43 -17.28 5.11
N SER A 36 -11.47 -17.62 4.35
CA SER A 36 -11.81 -18.98 3.93
C SER A 36 -10.69 -19.56 3.08
N GLN A 37 -10.04 -18.86 2.15
CA GLN A 37 -8.92 -19.47 1.41
C GLN A 37 -7.87 -20.10 2.34
N ASN A 38 -7.53 -19.47 3.47
CA ASN A 38 -6.61 -20.07 4.44
C ASN A 38 -7.25 -21.25 5.20
N GLU A 39 -8.49 -21.13 5.65
CA GLU A 39 -9.22 -22.20 6.36
C GLU A 39 -9.53 -23.42 5.45
N ASP A 40 -9.83 -23.16 4.18
CA ASP A 40 -10.11 -24.11 3.11
C ASP A 40 -8.89 -24.93 2.71
N LEU A 41 -7.72 -24.28 2.65
CA LEU A 41 -6.44 -24.92 2.36
C LEU A 41 -5.92 -25.70 3.59
N ASN A 42 -6.16 -25.21 4.80
CA ASN A 42 -5.91 -25.95 6.04
C ASN A 42 -6.78 -27.23 6.14
N ASN A 43 -8.07 -27.13 5.79
CA ASN A 43 -8.97 -28.29 5.75
C ASN A 43 -8.58 -29.30 4.67
N ALA A 44 -8.08 -28.83 3.51
CA ALA A 44 -7.53 -29.69 2.48
C ALA A 44 -6.28 -30.46 2.99
N LEU A 45 -5.33 -29.77 3.63
CA LEU A 45 -4.16 -30.38 4.28
C LEU A 45 -4.58 -31.45 5.32
N ALA A 46 -5.62 -31.20 6.10
CA ALA A 46 -6.13 -32.15 7.10
C ALA A 46 -6.57 -33.49 6.48
N LEU A 47 -7.24 -33.47 5.31
CA LEU A 47 -7.68 -34.70 4.63
C LEU A 47 -6.51 -35.59 4.18
N VAL A 48 -5.48 -35.00 3.57
CA VAL A 48 -4.28 -35.75 3.16
C VAL A 48 -3.50 -36.25 4.38
N ASN A 49 -3.42 -35.45 5.45
CA ASN A 49 -2.77 -35.87 6.68
C ASN A 49 -3.53 -36.99 7.41
N GLN A 50 -4.86 -36.99 7.39
CA GLN A 50 -5.67 -38.09 7.92
C GLN A 50 -5.42 -39.38 7.12
N ALA A 51 -5.37 -39.31 5.79
CA ALA A 51 -5.07 -40.46 4.92
C ALA A 51 -3.64 -41.01 5.17
N ARG A 52 -2.64 -40.13 5.29
CA ARG A 52 -1.25 -40.49 5.62
C ARG A 52 -1.14 -41.13 7.01
N GLN A 53 -1.79 -40.56 8.02
CA GLN A 53 -1.83 -41.10 9.38
C GLN A 53 -2.48 -42.49 9.42
N ALA A 54 -3.56 -42.73 8.68
CA ALA A 54 -4.20 -44.04 8.55
C ALA A 54 -3.32 -45.10 7.85
N LYS A 55 -2.19 -44.69 7.27
CA LYS A 55 -1.14 -45.55 6.71
C LYS A 55 0.18 -45.48 7.49
N GLY A 56 0.23 -44.81 8.65
CA GLY A 56 1.44 -44.63 9.45
C GLY A 56 2.48 -43.68 8.87
N ILE A 57 2.16 -42.96 7.79
CA ILE A 57 3.06 -42.05 7.09
C ILE A 57 3.05 -40.68 7.77
N ARG A 58 4.23 -40.05 7.89
CA ARG A 58 4.40 -38.72 8.50
C ARG A 58 3.48 -37.67 7.83
N PRO A 59 2.76 -36.83 8.60
CA PRO A 59 1.95 -35.75 8.03
C PRO A 59 2.80 -34.71 7.31
N LEU A 60 2.20 -34.09 6.28
CA LEU A 60 2.72 -32.94 5.57
C LEU A 60 2.53 -31.65 6.40
N SER A 61 3.45 -30.71 6.24
CA SER A 61 3.33 -29.33 6.72
C SER A 61 2.94 -28.39 5.59
N TRP A 62 2.27 -27.27 5.90
CA TRP A 62 1.97 -26.25 4.90
C TRP A 62 3.23 -25.44 4.54
N ASP A 63 3.41 -25.13 3.26
CA ASP A 63 4.45 -24.23 2.77
C ASP A 63 3.86 -23.14 1.86
N ALA A 64 4.05 -21.87 2.26
CA ALA A 64 3.51 -20.71 1.56
C ALA A 64 4.22 -20.39 0.24
N ASN A 65 5.49 -20.80 0.07
CA ASN A 65 6.21 -20.65 -1.20
C ASN A 65 5.71 -21.68 -2.21
N LEU A 66 5.53 -22.94 -1.78
CA LEU A 66 4.87 -23.96 -2.59
C LEU A 66 3.46 -23.52 -3.03
N ALA A 67 2.70 -22.87 -2.13
CA ALA A 67 1.40 -22.30 -2.46
C ALA A 67 1.50 -21.13 -3.46
N ALA A 68 2.50 -20.26 -3.35
CA ALA A 68 2.75 -19.19 -4.33
C ALA A 68 3.13 -19.75 -5.73
N TYR A 69 3.96 -20.79 -5.81
CA TYR A 69 4.27 -21.49 -7.06
C TYR A 69 3.06 -22.25 -7.63
N ALA A 70 2.20 -22.80 -6.78
CA ALA A 70 0.91 -23.35 -7.19
C ALA A 70 0.00 -22.25 -7.78
N GLN A 71 -0.10 -21.09 -7.12
CA GLN A 71 -0.96 -19.97 -7.53
C GLN A 71 -0.52 -19.36 -8.86
N PHE A 72 0.80 -19.21 -9.07
CA PHE A 72 1.35 -18.79 -10.36
C PHE A 72 0.92 -19.73 -11.49
N TRP A 73 1.06 -21.05 -11.30
CA TRP A 73 0.72 -22.02 -12.35
C TRP A 73 -0.79 -22.17 -12.57
N ALA A 74 -1.60 -22.09 -11.50
CA ALA A 74 -3.04 -22.05 -11.59
C ALA A 74 -3.51 -20.82 -12.40
N ASN A 75 -2.95 -19.63 -12.12
CA ASN A 75 -3.24 -18.40 -12.86
C ASN A 75 -2.84 -18.51 -14.34
N ALA A 76 -1.72 -19.17 -14.66
CA ALA A 76 -1.28 -19.38 -16.04
C ALA A 76 -2.24 -20.29 -16.82
N MET A 77 -2.82 -21.32 -16.18
CA MET A 77 -3.87 -22.15 -16.80
C MET A 77 -5.20 -21.38 -16.94
N ALA A 78 -5.64 -20.69 -15.89
CA ALA A 78 -6.92 -19.96 -15.89
C ALA A 78 -6.95 -18.72 -16.80
N SER A 79 -5.79 -18.18 -17.17
CA SER A 79 -5.66 -17.11 -18.17
C SER A 79 -5.40 -17.61 -19.59
N GLY A 80 -5.40 -18.94 -19.80
CA GLY A 80 -5.13 -19.56 -21.10
C GLY A 80 -3.69 -19.44 -21.60
N GLN A 81 -2.76 -18.92 -20.78
CA GLN A 81 -1.34 -18.78 -21.15
C GLN A 81 -0.65 -20.15 -21.32
N VAL A 82 -1.08 -21.15 -20.55
CA VAL A 82 -0.70 -22.56 -20.75
C VAL A 82 -1.94 -23.45 -20.81
N ARG A 83 -1.84 -24.57 -21.52
CA ARG A 83 -2.88 -25.62 -21.50
C ARG A 83 -2.86 -26.33 -20.14
N PHE A 84 -3.94 -27.03 -19.78
CA PHE A 84 -3.98 -27.90 -18.61
C PHE A 84 -2.84 -28.93 -18.69
N SER A 85 -1.80 -28.72 -17.89
CA SER A 85 -0.53 -29.44 -17.97
C SER A 85 0.34 -29.16 -16.74
N HIS A 86 1.21 -30.11 -16.41
CA HIS A 86 2.19 -29.95 -15.34
C HIS A 86 3.25 -28.89 -15.66
N ALA A 87 3.71 -28.20 -14.63
CA ALA A 87 4.87 -27.31 -14.77
C ALA A 87 6.16 -28.09 -15.02
N THR A 88 7.11 -27.49 -15.74
CA THR A 88 8.37 -28.13 -16.14
C THR A 88 9.58 -27.19 -15.98
N GLY A 89 10.77 -27.77 -15.90
CA GLY A 89 12.04 -27.03 -15.82
C GLY A 89 12.08 -26.05 -14.64
N GLN A 90 12.46 -24.80 -14.92
CA GLN A 90 12.62 -23.75 -13.89
C GLN A 90 11.36 -23.47 -13.06
N TYR A 91 10.17 -23.84 -13.53
CA TYR A 91 8.91 -23.65 -12.81
C TYR A 91 8.57 -24.81 -11.85
N ARG A 92 9.35 -25.91 -11.89
CA ARG A 92 9.17 -27.11 -11.06
C ARG A 92 10.48 -27.94 -11.02
N PRO A 93 11.58 -27.43 -10.44
CA PRO A 93 12.87 -28.14 -10.48
C PRO A 93 12.89 -29.44 -9.67
N ASP A 94 12.40 -29.43 -8.42
CA ASP A 94 12.47 -30.56 -7.47
C ASP A 94 11.15 -30.80 -6.71
N GLN A 95 10.02 -30.43 -7.31
CA GLN A 95 8.70 -30.45 -6.66
C GLN A 95 7.77 -31.51 -7.26
N GLY A 96 6.96 -32.14 -6.41
CA GLY A 96 5.79 -32.91 -6.81
C GLY A 96 4.65 -31.98 -7.22
N GLU A 97 3.72 -32.47 -8.03
CA GLU A 97 2.54 -31.68 -8.45
C GLU A 97 1.36 -32.60 -8.75
N ASN A 98 0.21 -32.29 -8.16
CA ASN A 98 -1.09 -32.70 -8.68
C ASN A 98 -1.81 -31.47 -9.25
N ILE A 99 -2.52 -31.66 -10.36
CA ILE A 99 -3.41 -30.67 -10.96
C ILE A 99 -4.82 -31.26 -11.11
N PHE A 100 -5.83 -30.40 -11.09
CA PHE A 100 -7.23 -30.80 -11.25
C PHE A 100 -8.04 -29.67 -11.89
N ASP A 101 -8.94 -30.00 -12.81
CA ASP A 101 -9.87 -29.05 -13.42
C ASP A 101 -11.33 -29.54 -13.37
N ARG A 102 -12.27 -28.60 -13.29
CA ARG A 102 -13.73 -28.86 -13.37
C ARG A 102 -14.50 -27.61 -13.77
N GLU A 103 -15.75 -27.80 -14.18
CA GLU A 103 -16.72 -26.71 -14.29
C GLU A 103 -17.27 -26.33 -12.90
N SER A 104 -17.52 -25.04 -12.70
CA SER A 104 -18.15 -24.52 -11.48
C SER A 104 -19.55 -25.10 -11.28
N GLY A 105 -19.88 -25.54 -10.06
CA GLY A 105 -21.21 -26.02 -9.70
C GLY A 105 -21.47 -27.52 -9.92
N GLN A 106 -20.52 -28.29 -10.47
CA GLN A 106 -20.72 -29.75 -10.62
C GLN A 106 -20.55 -30.56 -9.32
N CYS A 107 -19.89 -30.00 -8.29
CA CYS A 107 -19.63 -30.71 -7.01
C CYS A 107 -19.84 -29.84 -5.76
N ASP A 108 -20.23 -28.58 -5.92
CA ASP A 108 -20.14 -27.57 -4.87
C ASP A 108 -21.39 -27.62 -3.96
N SER A 109 -21.46 -28.62 -3.10
CA SER A 109 -22.42 -28.63 -1.98
C SER A 109 -22.04 -27.58 -0.95
N GLU A 110 -23.01 -27.05 -0.19
CA GLU A 110 -22.83 -25.99 0.82
C GLU A 110 -21.86 -26.37 1.98
N TYR A 111 -21.34 -27.60 1.99
CA TYR A 111 -20.47 -28.16 3.03
C TYR A 111 -19.15 -28.78 2.51
N ASP A 112 -18.93 -28.91 1.20
CA ASP A 112 -17.73 -29.59 0.66
C ASP A 112 -16.91 -28.62 -0.20
N ASN A 113 -15.77 -28.14 0.32
CA ASN A 113 -15.02 -27.09 -0.37
C ASN A 113 -14.30 -27.65 -1.61
N PRO A 114 -14.16 -26.87 -2.70
CA PRO A 114 -13.78 -27.50 -3.96
C PRO A 114 -12.30 -27.93 -4.06
N VAL A 115 -11.41 -27.47 -3.15
CA VAL A 115 -10.01 -27.98 -3.05
C VAL A 115 -10.04 -29.34 -2.36
N GLN A 116 -10.91 -29.50 -1.36
CA GLN A 116 -11.19 -30.80 -0.78
C GLN A 116 -11.76 -31.75 -1.84
N THR A 117 -12.60 -31.29 -2.77
CA THR A 117 -13.05 -32.13 -3.91
C THR A 117 -11.88 -32.63 -4.77
N ALA A 118 -10.92 -31.77 -5.13
CA ALA A 118 -9.72 -32.19 -5.85
C ALA A 118 -8.89 -33.22 -5.04
N MET A 119 -8.66 -32.97 -3.75
CA MET A 119 -7.93 -33.91 -2.88
C MET A 119 -8.70 -35.21 -2.62
N ARG A 120 -10.03 -35.19 -2.46
CA ARG A 120 -10.89 -36.37 -2.38
C ARG A 120 -10.79 -37.18 -3.67
N SER A 121 -10.81 -36.52 -4.85
CA SER A 121 -10.65 -37.19 -6.14
C SER A 121 -9.29 -37.86 -6.26
N TRP A 122 -8.19 -37.16 -5.94
CA TRP A 122 -6.85 -37.74 -5.91
C TRP A 122 -6.76 -38.89 -4.90
N LEU A 123 -7.29 -38.73 -3.68
CA LEU A 123 -7.29 -39.78 -2.67
C LEU A 123 -8.17 -40.99 -3.04
N SER A 124 -9.22 -40.80 -3.84
CA SER A 124 -10.11 -41.88 -4.30
C SER A 124 -9.45 -42.88 -5.25
N GLN A 125 -8.26 -42.56 -5.80
CA GLN A 125 -7.48 -43.49 -6.61
C GLN A 125 -6.82 -44.61 -5.77
N ALA A 126 -6.91 -44.59 -4.43
CA ALA A 126 -6.32 -45.60 -3.55
C ALA A 126 -6.59 -47.08 -3.93
N PRO A 127 -7.80 -47.48 -4.39
CA PRO A 127 -8.08 -48.87 -4.79
C PRO A 127 -7.50 -49.25 -6.16
N LEU A 128 -6.96 -48.29 -6.92
CA LEU A 128 -6.31 -48.53 -8.21
C LEU A 128 -4.82 -48.86 -8.04
N TYR A 129 -4.25 -48.62 -6.86
CA TYR A 129 -2.84 -48.91 -6.57
C TYR A 129 -2.55 -50.41 -6.51
N ASP A 130 -1.47 -50.83 -7.16
CA ASP A 130 -1.16 -52.24 -7.45
C ASP A 130 0.21 -52.71 -6.93
N ASP A 131 0.72 -52.07 -5.87
CA ASP A 131 2.02 -52.35 -5.20
C ASP A 131 3.27 -52.25 -6.09
N LYS A 132 3.13 -51.75 -7.32
CA LYS A 132 4.25 -51.54 -8.24
C LYS A 132 5.02 -50.22 -7.98
N PRO A 133 6.27 -50.13 -8.43
CA PRO A 133 6.98 -48.85 -8.55
C PRO A 133 6.38 -48.00 -9.68
N VAL A 134 6.55 -46.67 -9.58
CA VAL A 134 6.11 -45.70 -10.60
C VAL A 134 6.93 -45.87 -11.89
N ALA A 135 6.26 -45.99 -13.04
CA ALA A 135 6.84 -45.82 -14.37
C ALA A 135 6.39 -44.50 -15.06
N GLY A 136 5.39 -43.80 -14.52
CA GLY A 136 5.08 -42.39 -14.82
C GLY A 136 3.76 -42.14 -15.56
N HIS A 137 2.94 -43.17 -15.76
CA HIS A 137 1.66 -43.09 -16.48
C HIS A 137 0.50 -43.83 -15.77
N GLU A 138 0.65 -44.13 -14.49
CA GLU A 138 -0.29 -44.95 -13.73
C GLU A 138 -1.58 -44.20 -13.34
N PRO A 139 -2.75 -44.87 -13.31
CA PRO A 139 -4.03 -44.24 -12.94
C PRO A 139 -4.12 -43.85 -11.45
N TRP A 140 -3.11 -44.19 -10.65
CA TRP A 140 -3.00 -43.92 -9.22
C TRP A 140 -1.99 -42.82 -8.84
N LEU A 141 -1.39 -42.13 -9.82
CA LEU A 141 -0.31 -41.16 -9.59
C LEU A 141 -0.67 -40.01 -8.65
N HIS A 142 -1.91 -39.51 -8.68
CA HIS A 142 -2.28 -38.39 -7.79
C HIS A 142 -2.36 -38.85 -6.33
N TRP A 143 -2.86 -40.07 -6.09
CA TRP A 143 -2.85 -40.69 -4.76
C TRP A 143 -1.42 -40.95 -4.28
N SER A 144 -0.55 -41.55 -5.10
CA SER A 144 0.83 -41.83 -4.68
C SER A 144 1.61 -40.55 -4.39
N GLN A 145 1.33 -39.44 -5.08
CA GLN A 145 1.91 -38.14 -4.75
C GLN A 145 1.43 -37.60 -3.40
N CYS A 146 0.12 -37.71 -3.09
CA CYS A 146 -0.40 -37.35 -1.76
C CYS A 146 0.20 -38.23 -0.65
N MET A 147 0.41 -39.52 -0.94
CA MET A 147 0.91 -40.51 0.02
C MET A 147 2.45 -40.63 0.07
N TRP A 148 3.19 -39.89 -0.76
CA TRP A 148 4.64 -40.05 -0.88
C TRP A 148 5.35 -39.75 0.44
N SER A 149 5.98 -40.77 1.03
CA SER A 149 6.46 -40.69 2.41
C SER A 149 7.57 -39.66 2.61
N ASN A 150 8.47 -39.52 1.64
CA ASN A 150 9.56 -38.54 1.67
C ASN A 150 9.09 -37.09 1.41
N SER A 151 7.89 -36.87 0.84
CA SER A 151 7.32 -35.52 0.78
C SER A 151 6.91 -35.10 2.20
N THR A 152 7.38 -33.93 2.63
CA THR A 152 7.20 -33.39 3.99
C THR A 152 6.40 -32.09 4.01
N HIS A 153 6.33 -31.38 2.88
CA HIS A 153 5.65 -30.10 2.72
C HIS A 153 4.69 -30.14 1.54
N ILE A 154 3.61 -29.37 1.63
CA ILE A 154 2.63 -29.15 0.55
C ILE A 154 2.18 -27.68 0.55
N GLY A 155 1.98 -27.13 -0.65
CA GLY A 155 1.31 -25.85 -0.83
C GLY A 155 0.38 -25.90 -2.03
N CYS A 156 -0.84 -25.40 -1.85
CA CYS A 156 -1.93 -25.52 -2.82
C CYS A 156 -2.54 -24.16 -3.15
N ALA A 157 -3.16 -24.05 -4.32
CA ALA A 157 -3.76 -22.82 -4.81
C ALA A 157 -4.86 -23.09 -5.84
N ARG A 158 -5.64 -22.04 -6.16
CA ARG A 158 -6.74 -22.06 -7.11
C ARG A 158 -6.73 -20.84 -8.03
N ALA A 159 -7.10 -21.04 -9.29
CA ALA A 159 -7.54 -19.96 -10.16
C ALA A 159 -8.87 -20.29 -10.86
N TYR A 160 -9.54 -19.26 -11.37
CA TYR A 160 -10.82 -19.34 -12.07
C TYR A 160 -10.68 -18.72 -13.46
N ASP A 161 -11.04 -19.46 -14.50
CA ASP A 161 -11.23 -18.93 -15.85
C ASP A 161 -12.60 -18.26 -15.94
N ILE A 162 -12.59 -16.93 -15.97
CA ILE A 162 -13.78 -16.08 -16.08
C ILE A 162 -14.31 -15.96 -17.51
N SER A 163 -13.61 -16.52 -18.51
CA SER A 163 -14.00 -16.50 -19.92
C SER A 163 -14.78 -17.75 -20.35
N VAL A 164 -14.54 -18.90 -19.70
CA VAL A 164 -15.23 -20.17 -19.99
C VAL A 164 -15.91 -20.73 -18.74
N ALA A 165 -17.20 -20.44 -18.60
CA ALA A 165 -18.14 -21.11 -17.67
C ALA A 165 -17.66 -21.24 -16.20
N TYR A 166 -16.85 -20.28 -15.70
CA TYR A 166 -16.21 -20.34 -14.38
C TYR A 166 -15.39 -21.62 -14.16
N LYS A 167 -14.69 -22.10 -15.19
CA LYS A 167 -13.83 -23.29 -15.08
C LYS A 167 -12.76 -23.08 -14.00
N VAL A 168 -12.65 -24.03 -13.09
CA VAL A 168 -11.77 -23.97 -11.91
C VAL A 168 -10.53 -24.81 -12.15
N PHE A 169 -9.36 -24.26 -11.80
CA PHE A 169 -8.08 -24.96 -11.83
C PHE A 169 -7.49 -24.99 -10.42
N ASP A 170 -7.29 -26.19 -9.88
CA ASP A 170 -6.63 -26.45 -8.60
C ASP A 170 -5.23 -27.05 -8.83
N VAL A 171 -4.24 -26.53 -8.10
CA VAL A 171 -2.84 -26.98 -8.17
C VAL A 171 -2.32 -27.22 -6.76
N CYS A 172 -1.65 -28.35 -6.53
CA CYS A 172 -0.95 -28.65 -5.28
C CYS A 172 0.49 -29.08 -5.57
N ARG A 173 1.45 -28.35 -4.99
CA ARG A 173 2.89 -28.62 -5.02
C ARG A 173 3.31 -29.40 -3.77
N PHE A 174 4.23 -30.34 -3.91
CA PHE A 174 4.76 -31.16 -2.82
C PHE A 174 6.29 -31.07 -2.78
N TYR A 175 6.91 -31.07 -1.59
CA TYR A 175 8.37 -31.05 -1.44
C TYR A 175 8.87 -31.93 -0.29
N PRO A 176 9.98 -32.66 -0.45
CA PRO A 176 10.59 -33.10 -1.72
C PRO A 176 9.59 -33.78 -2.66
N GLN A 177 9.92 -33.87 -3.96
CA GLN A 177 9.04 -34.46 -4.96
C GLN A 177 8.66 -35.93 -4.68
N GLY A 178 7.43 -36.29 -5.04
CA GLY A 178 6.98 -37.67 -5.11
C GLY A 178 6.96 -38.21 -6.54
N ASN A 179 6.39 -39.40 -6.71
CA ASN A 179 6.29 -40.11 -7.99
C ASN A 179 7.63 -40.28 -8.72
N ILE A 180 8.70 -40.52 -7.96
CA ILE A 180 10.04 -40.76 -8.49
C ILE A 180 10.05 -42.12 -9.21
N GLY A 181 10.41 -42.11 -10.50
CA GLY A 181 10.44 -43.30 -11.34
C GLY A 181 11.29 -44.43 -10.73
N GLY A 182 10.78 -45.67 -10.81
CA GLY A 182 11.41 -46.86 -10.23
C GLY A 182 11.23 -47.02 -8.72
N ARG A 183 10.56 -46.10 -8.02
CA ARG A 183 10.28 -46.20 -6.57
C ARG A 183 8.79 -46.40 -6.27
N SER A 184 8.47 -46.87 -5.06
CA SER A 184 7.10 -46.91 -4.52
C SER A 184 6.99 -46.09 -3.24
N TYR A 185 5.84 -45.45 -3.03
CA TYR A 185 5.63 -44.40 -2.03
C TYR A 185 5.92 -44.81 -0.57
N PHE A 186 5.90 -46.11 -0.27
CA PHE A 186 6.12 -46.68 1.06
C PHE A 186 7.54 -47.19 1.32
N LYS A 187 8.29 -47.60 0.28
CA LYS A 187 9.57 -48.31 0.47
C LYS A 187 10.64 -47.41 1.05
N ASP A 188 10.79 -46.20 0.53
CA ASP A 188 11.80 -45.24 0.96
C ASP A 188 11.77 -45.04 2.50
N TRP A 189 10.60 -44.83 3.09
CA TRP A 189 10.43 -44.71 4.56
C TRP A 189 10.59 -46.02 5.34
N LEU A 190 10.18 -47.17 4.79
CA LEU A 190 10.42 -48.46 5.44
C LEU A 190 11.90 -48.84 5.44
N ASP A 191 12.65 -48.46 4.40
CA ASP A 191 14.08 -48.71 4.30
C ASP A 191 14.90 -47.70 5.13
N GLU A 192 14.43 -46.46 5.33
CA GLU A 192 14.93 -45.55 6.39
C GLU A 192 14.71 -46.13 7.79
N ILE A 193 13.50 -46.62 8.12
CA ILE A 193 13.21 -47.24 9.42
C ILE A 193 14.03 -48.52 9.65
N ARG A 194 14.27 -49.33 8.61
CA ARG A 194 15.15 -50.50 8.69
C ARG A 194 16.60 -50.14 8.99
N GLN A 195 17.08 -48.99 8.53
CA GLN A 195 18.42 -48.48 8.89
C GLN A 195 18.47 -47.93 10.33
N MET A 196 17.33 -47.54 10.92
CA MET A 196 17.26 -47.04 12.30
C MET A 196 17.02 -48.11 13.38
N MET A 197 16.63 -49.35 13.01
CA MET A 197 16.39 -50.41 13.99
C MET A 197 17.63 -51.30 14.22
N PRO A 198 18.24 -51.32 15.43
CA PRO A 198 19.34 -52.23 15.74
C PRO A 198 18.85 -53.68 15.85
N GLY A 199 19.42 -54.57 15.03
CA GLY A 199 19.11 -56.01 15.08
C GLY A 199 19.43 -56.64 16.44
N PRO A 200 18.60 -57.59 16.94
CA PRO A 200 18.77 -58.17 18.27
C PRO A 200 20.04 -59.03 18.36
N ARG A 201 20.92 -58.70 19.33
CA ARG A 201 22.20 -59.39 19.51
C ARG A 201 22.08 -60.66 20.36
N GLY A 202 21.87 -61.78 19.68
CA GLY A 202 22.52 -63.07 19.98
C GLY A 202 22.17 -63.83 21.27
N CYS A 203 21.82 -65.11 21.09
CA CYS A 203 22.36 -66.19 21.91
C CYS A 203 22.63 -67.40 21.00
N ALA A 204 23.59 -68.26 21.36
CA ALA A 204 24.17 -69.25 20.45
C ALA A 204 23.47 -70.63 20.47
N ILE A 205 23.61 -71.38 19.36
CA ILE A 205 23.84 -72.84 19.30
C ILE A 205 24.38 -73.17 17.89
N ALA A 206 25.23 -74.19 17.79
CA ALA A 206 25.71 -74.82 16.56
C ALA A 206 26.02 -76.31 16.86
N PRO A 207 26.28 -77.19 15.88
CA PRO A 207 26.22 -77.04 14.42
C PRO A 207 25.24 -78.04 13.75
N LEU A 208 25.24 -78.14 12.41
CA LEU A 208 25.33 -79.40 11.60
C LEU A 208 24.95 -79.18 10.12
N GLY A 209 25.60 -79.90 9.20
CA GLY A 209 25.06 -80.24 7.87
C GLY A 209 25.33 -79.29 6.69
N GLY A 210 26.30 -79.64 5.85
CA GLY A 210 26.16 -79.58 4.38
C GLY A 210 26.05 -81.02 3.84
N PRO A 211 26.21 -81.31 2.53
CA PRO A 211 26.38 -80.44 1.36
C PRO A 211 25.07 -80.42 0.51
N GLY A 212 24.95 -79.94 -0.74
CA GLY A 212 25.88 -79.35 -1.71
C GLY A 212 25.22 -79.28 -3.11
N SER A 213 26.04 -79.20 -4.16
CA SER A 213 25.68 -79.00 -5.58
C SER A 213 25.06 -77.63 -5.95
N GLY A 214 25.38 -77.02 -7.09
CA GLY A 214 26.52 -77.27 -7.99
C GLY A 214 26.26 -76.82 -9.44
N ALA A 215 27.33 -76.41 -10.14
CA ALA A 215 27.38 -76.08 -11.58
C ALA A 215 26.58 -74.82 -12.05
N SER A 216 27.02 -74.07 -13.08
CA SER A 216 28.34 -73.99 -13.72
C SER A 216 28.51 -72.76 -14.64
N THR A 217 29.65 -72.08 -14.52
CA THR A 217 30.56 -71.55 -15.59
C THR A 217 30.04 -70.69 -16.77
N ASP A 218 30.70 -69.53 -16.89
CA ASP A 218 31.38 -68.97 -18.08
C ASP A 218 30.63 -68.34 -19.28
N ASN A 219 31.02 -67.07 -19.54
CA ASN A 219 31.50 -66.44 -20.80
C ASN A 219 30.80 -66.77 -22.15
N LEU A 220 30.57 -65.80 -23.04
CA LEU A 220 31.57 -65.27 -24.00
C LEU A 220 30.99 -64.09 -24.84
N GLU A 221 31.88 -63.16 -25.26
CA GLU A 221 31.98 -62.49 -26.60
C GLU A 221 30.79 -61.69 -27.22
N ALA A 222 30.97 -60.71 -28.14
CA ALA A 222 32.13 -59.92 -28.62
C ALA A 222 31.66 -58.67 -29.44
N ASP A 223 32.62 -57.81 -29.86
CA ASP A 223 32.55 -56.72 -30.89
C ASP A 223 31.58 -55.53 -30.66
N GLY A 224 31.80 -54.29 -31.16
CA GLY A 224 32.85 -53.69 -32.02
C GLY A 224 32.22 -52.82 -33.16
N PRO A 225 32.94 -51.92 -33.89
CA PRO A 225 34.25 -51.26 -33.67
C PRO A 225 34.32 -49.75 -34.11
N MET A 226 35.52 -49.13 -34.11
CA MET A 226 35.94 -47.88 -34.83
C MET A 226 35.30 -46.52 -34.42
N HIS A 227 35.82 -45.30 -34.67
CA HIS A 227 37.03 -44.67 -35.28
C HIS A 227 37.04 -43.14 -34.87
N TYR A 228 38.04 -42.25 -35.01
CA TYR A 228 39.52 -42.26 -35.07
C TYR A 228 40.08 -40.80 -35.03
N PHE A 229 41.29 -40.55 -34.51
CA PHE A 229 42.09 -39.28 -34.58
C PHE A 229 41.47 -37.99 -33.95
N ALA A 230 42.21 -36.96 -33.48
CA ALA A 230 43.62 -36.73 -33.12
C ALA A 230 43.63 -35.56 -32.07
N ALA A 231 44.71 -34.96 -31.55
CA ALA A 231 46.16 -35.00 -31.79
C ALA A 231 46.94 -34.70 -30.47
N LYS A 232 48.20 -34.24 -30.53
CA LYS A 232 48.99 -33.75 -29.38
C LYS A 232 49.98 -32.64 -29.78
N PHE A 233 50.26 -31.71 -28.87
CA PHE A 233 51.54 -30.99 -28.77
C PHE A 233 51.86 -30.72 -27.29
N ALA A 234 53.02 -31.18 -26.81
CA ALA A 234 53.58 -30.81 -25.51
C ALA A 234 55.09 -31.08 -25.52
N PHE A 235 55.89 -30.06 -25.14
CA PHE A 235 57.33 -30.21 -24.92
C PHE A 235 57.63 -30.61 -23.46
N GLN A 236 58.82 -31.17 -23.25
CA GLN A 236 59.49 -31.35 -21.96
C GLN A 236 60.92 -30.79 -22.06
N PRO A 237 61.69 -30.63 -20.98
CA PRO A 237 61.32 -30.63 -19.54
C PRO A 237 61.79 -29.34 -18.83
N ASN A 238 61.56 -29.21 -17.52
CA ASN A 238 62.67 -28.89 -16.62
C ASN A 238 62.44 -29.36 -15.17
N ARG A 239 63.51 -29.37 -14.36
CA ARG A 239 63.50 -29.64 -12.91
C ARG A 239 63.90 -28.39 -12.12
N ASP A 240 63.88 -28.54 -10.79
CA ASP A 240 64.55 -27.72 -9.78
C ASP A 240 64.03 -26.29 -9.54
N SER A 241 62.98 -26.21 -8.72
CA SER A 241 62.94 -25.31 -7.56
C SER A 241 61.89 -25.81 -6.56
N GLN A 242 62.23 -25.84 -5.27
CA GLN A 242 61.22 -26.07 -4.22
C GLN A 242 60.53 -24.75 -3.86
N PRO A 243 59.19 -24.72 -3.75
CA PRO A 243 58.51 -23.67 -3.03
C PRO A 243 58.91 -23.73 -1.55
N SER A 244 59.30 -22.58 -0.99
CA SER A 244 59.36 -22.37 0.46
C SER A 244 58.01 -22.67 1.12
N PRO A 245 57.95 -23.08 2.41
CA PRO A 245 56.70 -23.36 3.08
C PRO A 245 55.75 -22.16 2.99
N THR A 246 54.55 -22.39 2.45
CA THR A 246 53.48 -21.40 2.44
C THR A 246 53.10 -21.06 3.88
N MET A 247 53.11 -19.78 4.22
CA MET A 247 52.42 -19.33 5.44
C MET A 247 50.95 -19.76 5.34
N SER A 248 50.47 -20.54 6.30
CA SER A 248 49.04 -20.85 6.36
C SER A 248 48.27 -19.56 6.59
N ALA A 249 47.39 -19.20 5.65
CA ALA A 249 46.52 -18.05 5.79
C ALA A 249 45.78 -18.13 7.13
N ALA A 250 45.73 -17.00 7.85
CA ALA A 250 45.10 -16.95 9.16
C ALA A 250 43.65 -17.45 9.08
N GLN A 251 43.25 -18.28 10.04
CA GLN A 251 41.93 -18.91 10.04
C GLN A 251 40.85 -17.82 10.15
N LYS A 252 40.02 -17.69 9.12
CA LYS A 252 38.94 -16.69 9.09
C LYS A 252 37.96 -16.91 10.23
N ILE A 253 37.36 -15.84 10.75
CA ILE A 253 36.43 -15.91 11.90
C ILE A 253 35.02 -15.47 11.50
N ALA A 254 34.04 -16.29 11.88
CA ALA A 254 32.61 -15.98 11.80
C ALA A 254 32.02 -15.78 13.21
N ILE A 255 31.36 -14.65 13.44
CA ILE A 255 30.48 -14.46 14.62
C ILE A 255 29.03 -14.75 14.21
N VAL A 256 28.38 -15.69 14.89
CA VAL A 256 27.03 -16.17 14.56
C VAL A 256 26.11 -15.99 15.78
N SER A 257 25.13 -15.08 15.68
CA SER A 257 24.20 -14.76 16.75
C SER A 257 22.82 -14.48 16.15
N VAL A 258 22.02 -15.54 16.00
CA VAL A 258 20.74 -15.49 15.27
C VAL A 258 19.55 -15.93 16.12
N TYR A 259 18.48 -15.14 16.07
CA TYR A 259 17.16 -15.52 16.58
C TYR A 259 16.50 -16.56 15.66
N ASP A 260 16.34 -16.25 14.37
CA ASP A 260 15.88 -17.21 13.37
C ASP A 260 17.04 -18.14 12.96
N LYS A 261 16.80 -19.44 13.12
CA LYS A 261 17.78 -20.52 12.94
C LYS A 261 17.56 -21.28 11.63
N THR A 262 16.66 -20.80 10.76
CA THR A 262 16.49 -21.28 9.39
C THR A 262 17.84 -21.31 8.66
N GLY A 263 18.17 -22.45 8.02
CA GLY A 263 19.44 -22.65 7.30
C GLY A 263 20.73 -22.64 8.14
N LEU A 264 20.64 -22.52 9.48
CA LEU A 264 21.81 -22.35 10.35
C LEU A 264 22.80 -23.52 10.29
N LEU A 265 22.31 -24.76 10.15
CA LEU A 265 23.15 -25.94 10.14
C LEU A 265 23.90 -26.12 8.81
N ASP A 266 23.27 -25.79 7.68
CA ASP A 266 23.93 -25.78 6.36
C ASP A 266 24.97 -24.66 6.26
N LEU A 267 24.67 -23.48 6.83
CA LEU A 267 25.64 -22.41 6.99
C LEU A 267 26.83 -22.85 7.85
N ALA A 268 26.59 -23.44 9.03
CA ALA A 268 27.66 -23.93 9.91
C ALA A 268 28.53 -24.99 9.23
N LYS A 269 27.90 -25.94 8.51
CA LYS A 269 28.58 -26.96 7.70
C LYS A 269 29.49 -26.34 6.65
N GLY A 270 28.97 -25.40 5.84
CA GLY A 270 29.74 -24.74 4.78
C GLY A 270 30.89 -23.87 5.32
N LEU A 271 30.67 -23.15 6.41
CA LEU A 271 31.73 -22.41 7.12
C LEU A 271 32.85 -23.34 7.60
N VAL A 272 32.52 -24.48 8.22
CA VAL A 272 33.49 -25.48 8.68
C VAL A 272 34.24 -26.13 7.52
N GLN A 273 33.55 -26.45 6.42
CA GLN A 273 34.18 -26.98 5.19
C GLN A 273 35.21 -26.01 4.59
N GLN A 274 35.00 -24.70 4.74
CA GLN A 274 35.93 -23.65 4.28
C GLN A 274 36.90 -23.18 5.37
N ASN A 275 37.11 -24.00 6.42
CA ASN A 275 38.02 -23.73 7.54
C ASN A 275 37.78 -22.38 8.25
N VAL A 276 36.51 -21.97 8.39
CA VAL A 276 36.13 -20.77 9.13
C VAL A 276 35.81 -21.14 10.58
N ARG A 277 36.45 -20.43 11.53
CA ARG A 277 36.22 -20.59 12.97
C ARG A 277 34.90 -19.95 13.38
N ILE A 278 34.00 -20.72 13.97
CA ILE A 278 32.67 -20.26 14.39
C ILE A 278 32.68 -19.86 15.87
N LEU A 279 32.35 -18.60 16.15
CA LEU A 279 32.08 -18.05 17.47
C LEU A 279 30.58 -17.75 17.59
N ALA A 280 29.90 -18.28 18.60
CA ALA A 280 28.46 -18.09 18.77
C ALA A 280 28.05 -17.80 20.23
N SER A 281 26.77 -17.58 20.51
CA SER A 281 26.27 -17.42 21.88
C SER A 281 24.95 -18.13 22.13
N GLY A 282 24.70 -18.52 23.39
CA GLY A 282 23.42 -19.06 23.87
C GLY A 282 22.85 -20.17 23.00
N GLY A 283 21.57 -20.04 22.62
CA GLY A 283 20.85 -21.02 21.80
C GLY A 283 21.45 -21.26 20.41
N THR A 284 22.14 -20.27 19.82
CA THR A 284 22.84 -20.44 18.54
C THR A 284 24.05 -21.37 18.69
N ALA A 285 24.88 -21.14 19.71
CA ALA A 285 26.03 -22.00 20.01
C ALA A 285 25.61 -23.43 20.37
N ARG A 286 24.56 -23.57 21.20
CA ARG A 286 23.99 -24.87 21.57
C ARG A 286 23.59 -25.68 20.33
N MET A 287 22.77 -25.13 19.44
CA MET A 287 22.26 -25.85 18.27
C MET A 287 23.37 -26.34 17.31
N ILE A 288 24.38 -25.50 17.07
CA ILE A 288 25.53 -25.86 16.21
C ILE A 288 26.34 -27.01 16.86
N ARG A 289 26.58 -26.92 18.18
CA ARG A 289 27.36 -27.88 18.97
C ARG A 289 26.66 -29.24 19.11
N GLU A 290 25.35 -29.24 19.37
CA GLU A 290 24.50 -30.44 19.45
C GLU A 290 24.38 -31.15 18.08
N SER A 291 24.56 -30.41 16.99
CA SER A 291 24.61 -30.95 15.61
C SER A 291 26.00 -31.46 15.21
N GLY A 292 26.97 -31.50 16.14
CA GLY A 292 28.30 -32.06 15.92
C GLY A 292 29.31 -31.15 15.21
N PHE A 293 28.98 -29.88 14.96
CA PHE A 293 29.91 -28.93 14.34
C PHE A 293 30.77 -28.21 15.41
N PRO A 294 32.06 -27.95 15.14
CA PRO A 294 32.92 -27.19 16.05
C PRO A 294 32.45 -25.74 16.17
N VAL A 295 32.17 -25.31 17.40
CA VAL A 295 31.76 -23.94 17.73
C VAL A 295 32.22 -23.56 19.13
N GLU A 296 32.86 -22.41 19.25
CA GLU A 296 33.24 -21.79 20.52
C GLU A 296 32.18 -20.76 20.94
N ASP A 297 32.05 -20.53 22.24
CA ASP A 297 31.22 -19.44 22.76
C ASP A 297 31.99 -18.11 22.67
N VAL A 298 31.30 -16.98 22.43
CA VAL A 298 31.91 -15.64 22.29
C VAL A 298 32.78 -15.24 23.50
N SER A 299 32.50 -15.81 24.68
CA SER A 299 33.34 -15.69 25.88
C SER A 299 34.79 -16.15 25.68
N ALA A 300 35.08 -17.02 24.71
CA ALA A 300 36.44 -17.45 24.36
C ALA A 300 37.32 -16.30 23.83
N ILE A 301 36.73 -15.27 23.21
CA ILE A 301 37.46 -14.07 22.75
C ILE A 301 37.30 -12.86 23.68
N THR A 302 36.19 -12.74 24.42
CA THR A 302 36.01 -11.62 25.36
C THR A 302 36.67 -11.85 26.71
N LYS A 303 36.81 -13.12 27.13
CA LYS A 303 37.20 -13.53 28.50
C LYS A 303 36.28 -13.00 29.60
N ALA A 304 35.12 -12.44 29.23
CA ALA A 304 34.12 -11.90 30.14
C ALA A 304 33.03 -12.94 30.45
N PRO A 305 32.50 -12.98 31.69
CA PRO A 305 31.36 -13.83 32.03
C PRO A 305 30.07 -13.31 31.38
N GLU A 306 29.08 -14.19 31.22
CA GLU A 306 27.73 -13.76 30.86
C GLU A 306 27.08 -13.01 32.03
N MET A 307 26.54 -11.82 31.77
CA MET A 307 25.99 -10.91 32.77
C MET A 307 24.66 -10.31 32.29
N LEU A 308 23.85 -9.83 33.24
CA LEU A 308 22.55 -9.17 32.98
C LEU A 308 21.65 -10.00 32.05
N ALA A 309 21.48 -11.30 32.35
CA ALA A 309 20.73 -12.27 31.55
C ALA A 309 21.13 -12.33 30.05
N GLY A 310 22.39 -12.03 29.74
CA GLY A 310 22.94 -12.09 28.38
C GLY A 310 22.86 -10.78 27.60
N ARG A 311 22.24 -9.70 28.13
CA ARG A 311 22.07 -8.41 27.43
C ARG A 311 23.36 -7.77 26.92
N VAL A 312 24.50 -8.04 27.59
CA VAL A 312 25.80 -7.41 27.30
C VAL A 312 26.84 -8.36 26.69
N LYS A 313 26.45 -9.60 26.36
CA LYS A 313 27.37 -10.71 25.99
C LYS A 313 28.30 -10.45 24.79
N THR A 314 27.91 -9.58 23.86
CA THR A 314 28.67 -9.23 22.64
C THR A 314 29.25 -7.81 22.65
N LEU A 315 28.84 -6.96 23.61
CA LEU A 315 29.20 -5.53 23.67
C LEU A 315 30.61 -5.34 24.27
N HIS A 316 31.62 -5.90 23.61
CA HIS A 316 33.00 -5.97 24.11
C HIS A 316 34.02 -5.53 23.04
N PRO A 317 35.12 -4.84 23.41
CA PRO A 317 36.16 -4.43 22.45
C PRO A 317 36.72 -5.60 21.62
N ALA A 318 36.95 -6.77 22.22
CA ALA A 318 37.45 -7.94 21.48
C ALA A 318 36.50 -8.43 20.35
N VAL A 319 35.20 -8.13 20.44
CA VAL A 319 34.23 -8.38 19.36
C VAL A 319 34.25 -7.22 18.36
N HIS A 320 34.02 -5.99 18.84
CA HIS A 320 33.79 -4.87 17.94
C HIS A 320 35.05 -4.33 17.27
N ALA A 321 36.24 -4.44 17.88
CA ALA A 321 37.51 -4.13 17.21
C ALA A 321 37.82 -5.17 16.11
N GLY A 322 37.60 -6.46 16.37
CA GLY A 322 37.74 -7.51 15.35
C GLY A 322 36.82 -7.29 14.13
N ILE A 323 35.63 -6.72 14.34
CA ILE A 323 34.70 -6.32 13.27
C ILE A 323 35.11 -4.99 12.61
N LEU A 324 35.46 -3.95 13.37
CA LEU A 324 35.64 -2.58 12.87
C LEU A 324 37.06 -2.24 12.38
N ALA A 325 38.08 -3.03 12.75
CA ALA A 325 39.45 -2.82 12.30
C ALA A 325 39.54 -2.87 10.77
N ARG A 326 40.28 -1.93 10.21
CA ARG A 326 40.55 -1.79 8.78
C ARG A 326 41.81 -2.58 8.41
N ASN A 327 42.15 -2.60 7.13
CA ASN A 327 43.46 -3.08 6.67
C ASN A 327 44.41 -1.88 6.63
N LEU A 328 44.83 -1.42 7.81
CA LEU A 328 45.77 -0.31 8.03
C LEU A 328 46.76 -0.73 9.11
N GLU A 329 48.03 -0.38 8.96
CA GLU A 329 49.10 -0.75 9.90
C GLU A 329 48.83 -0.34 11.35
N SER A 330 48.17 0.81 11.57
CA SER A 330 47.67 1.25 12.88
C SER A 330 46.69 0.25 13.49
N ASP A 331 45.72 -0.21 12.70
CA ASP A 331 44.65 -1.10 13.15
C ASP A 331 45.19 -2.52 13.36
N GLU A 332 46.13 -3.00 12.54
CA GLU A 332 46.82 -4.27 12.77
C GLU A 332 47.60 -4.24 14.10
N LYS A 333 48.28 -3.11 14.39
CA LYS A 333 49.03 -2.94 15.63
C LYS A 333 48.11 -2.91 16.84
N ASP A 334 47.04 -2.12 16.82
CA ASP A 334 46.07 -2.04 17.92
C ASP A 334 45.44 -3.43 18.20
N LEU A 335 45.16 -4.22 17.16
CA LEU A 335 44.72 -5.60 17.29
C LEU A 335 45.79 -6.51 17.93
N ALA A 336 47.04 -6.43 17.47
CA ALA A 336 48.14 -7.25 17.97
C ALA A 336 48.48 -6.94 19.44
N ASP A 337 48.63 -5.65 19.80
CA ASP A 337 48.91 -5.20 21.16
C ASP A 337 47.81 -5.63 22.16
N GLN A 338 46.56 -5.79 21.69
CA GLN A 338 45.42 -6.28 22.49
C GLN A 338 45.13 -7.79 22.34
N ASN A 339 45.88 -8.53 21.51
CA ASN A 339 45.64 -9.94 21.16
C ASN A 339 44.22 -10.22 20.61
N ILE A 340 43.67 -9.29 19.81
CA ILE A 340 42.34 -9.39 19.19
C ILE A 340 42.49 -9.88 17.74
N ASN A 341 41.72 -10.90 17.36
CA ASN A 341 41.68 -11.39 15.97
C ASN A 341 40.64 -10.63 15.15
N LYS A 342 40.86 -10.50 13.83
CA LYS A 342 39.84 -9.99 12.90
C LYS A 342 38.66 -10.95 12.81
N VAL A 343 37.47 -10.38 12.57
CA VAL A 343 36.22 -11.06 12.25
C VAL A 343 35.89 -10.76 10.79
N ASP A 344 35.75 -11.79 9.96
CA ASP A 344 35.53 -11.67 8.52
C ASP A 344 34.04 -11.79 8.17
N TYR A 345 33.31 -12.59 8.94
CA TYR A 345 31.90 -12.87 8.74
C TYR A 345 31.10 -12.55 10.01
N VAL A 346 29.99 -11.84 9.86
CA VAL A 346 29.01 -11.64 10.94
C VAL A 346 27.66 -12.10 10.41
N ILE A 347 27.06 -13.08 11.08
CA ILE A 347 25.74 -13.60 10.75
C ILE A 347 24.82 -13.34 11.95
N CYS A 348 23.90 -12.40 11.78
CA CYS A 348 23.08 -11.91 12.87
C CYS A 348 21.74 -11.39 12.37
N ASN A 349 20.65 -12.00 12.84
CA ASN A 349 19.29 -11.54 12.67
C ASN A 349 18.68 -11.29 14.06
N LEU A 350 17.80 -10.29 14.14
CA LEU A 350 17.33 -9.73 15.40
C LEU A 350 16.18 -10.52 16.02
N TYR A 351 15.92 -10.28 17.31
CA TYR A 351 14.68 -10.69 17.96
C TYR A 351 13.46 -10.10 17.22
N PRO A 352 12.34 -10.81 17.12
CA PRO A 352 11.21 -10.41 16.27
C PRO A 352 10.32 -9.40 17.01
N PHE A 353 10.84 -8.20 17.27
CA PHE A 353 10.12 -7.16 18.02
C PHE A 353 8.72 -6.88 17.44
N LYS A 354 8.61 -6.85 16.09
CA LYS A 354 7.32 -6.72 15.37
C LYS A 354 6.32 -7.82 15.75
N ASP A 355 6.76 -9.06 15.92
CA ASP A 355 5.90 -10.18 16.34
C ASP A 355 5.62 -10.13 17.85
N THR A 356 6.58 -9.68 18.65
CA THR A 356 6.39 -9.47 20.10
C THR A 356 5.32 -8.41 20.37
N VAL A 357 5.36 -7.25 19.71
CA VAL A 357 4.32 -6.21 19.90
C VAL A 357 2.98 -6.56 19.23
N ALA A 358 2.93 -7.61 18.41
CA ALA A 358 1.69 -8.18 17.88
C ALA A 358 1.03 -9.22 18.81
N LYS A 359 1.70 -9.65 19.90
CA LYS A 359 1.11 -10.55 20.90
C LYS A 359 -0.06 -9.87 21.62
N VAL A 360 -1.17 -10.58 21.77
CA VAL A 360 -2.35 -10.08 22.50
C VAL A 360 -1.98 -9.80 23.96
N ASN A 361 -2.27 -8.58 24.43
CA ASN A 361 -1.99 -8.10 25.79
C ASN A 361 -0.50 -8.08 26.20
N VAL A 362 0.43 -7.94 25.23
CA VAL A 362 1.84 -7.65 25.53
C VAL A 362 1.97 -6.40 26.40
N SER A 363 2.72 -6.48 27.49
CA SER A 363 3.00 -5.34 28.35
C SER A 363 4.24 -4.57 27.90
N ILE A 364 4.32 -3.28 28.26
CA ILE A 364 5.47 -2.43 27.93
C ILE A 364 6.80 -3.05 28.45
N PRO A 365 6.91 -3.60 29.68
CA PRO A 365 8.12 -4.27 30.13
C PRO A 365 8.53 -5.49 29.28
N GLU A 366 7.56 -6.30 28.83
CA GLU A 366 7.84 -7.46 27.97
C GLU A 366 8.32 -7.03 26.57
N ALA A 367 7.72 -5.98 26.00
CA ALA A 367 8.19 -5.40 24.74
C ALA A 367 9.60 -4.81 24.88
N VAL A 368 9.89 -4.13 25.99
CA VAL A 368 11.21 -3.53 26.28
C VAL A 368 12.31 -4.58 26.45
N GLU A 369 11.99 -5.76 27.00
CA GLU A 369 12.97 -6.85 27.16
C GLU A 369 13.44 -7.43 25.82
N GLU A 370 12.58 -7.39 24.80
CA GLU A 370 12.81 -7.94 23.46
C GLU A 370 13.48 -6.94 22.49
N ILE A 371 14.01 -5.82 23.01
CA ILE A 371 14.81 -4.84 22.26
C ILE A 371 16.28 -5.28 22.25
N ASP A 372 16.77 -5.72 21.09
CA ASP A 372 18.10 -6.29 20.92
C ASP A 372 19.19 -5.23 20.67
N ILE A 373 19.87 -4.83 21.75
CA ILE A 373 21.03 -3.94 21.70
C ILE A 373 22.26 -4.63 21.07
N GLY A 374 22.44 -5.93 21.34
CA GLY A 374 23.65 -6.67 20.96
C GLY A 374 23.70 -6.99 19.48
N GLY A 375 22.60 -7.51 18.93
CA GLY A 375 22.44 -7.80 17.52
C GLY A 375 22.49 -6.56 16.65
N VAL A 376 21.75 -5.49 17.00
CA VAL A 376 21.77 -4.22 16.25
C VAL A 376 23.19 -3.65 16.19
N THR A 377 23.95 -3.73 17.29
CA THR A 377 25.35 -3.25 17.33
C THR A 377 26.28 -4.13 16.48
N LEU A 378 26.12 -5.46 16.48
CA LEU A 378 26.86 -6.36 15.58
C LEU A 378 26.59 -6.06 14.10
N ILE A 379 25.31 -5.97 13.72
CA ILE A 379 24.85 -5.75 12.35
C ILE A 379 25.39 -4.40 11.83
N ARG A 380 25.20 -3.31 12.59
CA ARG A 380 25.66 -1.96 12.20
C ARG A 380 27.18 -1.86 12.16
N ALA A 381 27.91 -2.55 13.04
CA ALA A 381 29.37 -2.57 13.01
C ALA A 381 29.91 -3.28 11.76
N ALA A 382 29.34 -4.43 11.42
CA ALA A 382 29.73 -5.20 10.23
C ALA A 382 29.36 -4.46 8.92
N ALA A 383 28.12 -3.95 8.84
CA ALA A 383 27.65 -3.17 7.69
C ALA A 383 28.44 -1.87 7.49
N LYS A 384 28.94 -1.23 8.57
CA LYS A 384 29.87 -0.09 8.48
C LYS A 384 31.22 -0.48 7.87
N ASN A 385 31.73 -1.68 8.13
CA ASN A 385 33.04 -2.15 7.64
C ASN A 385 32.94 -3.11 6.45
N HIS A 386 31.88 -3.00 5.63
CA HIS A 386 31.58 -3.89 4.50
C HIS A 386 32.69 -4.00 3.43
N LYS A 387 33.64 -3.06 3.41
CA LYS A 387 34.85 -3.17 2.58
C LYS A 387 35.67 -4.41 2.92
N ARG A 388 35.63 -4.88 4.17
CA ARG A 388 36.32 -6.09 4.65
C ARG A 388 35.36 -7.17 5.15
N VAL A 389 34.36 -6.80 5.96
CA VAL A 389 33.47 -7.74 6.66
C VAL A 389 32.25 -8.07 5.81
N THR A 390 31.89 -9.35 5.72
CA THR A 390 30.59 -9.75 5.17
C THR A 390 29.57 -9.89 6.30
N ILE A 391 28.57 -9.01 6.31
CA ILE A 391 27.37 -9.15 7.14
C ILE A 391 26.34 -10.02 6.43
N LEU A 392 25.60 -10.86 7.16
CA LEU A 392 24.38 -11.54 6.70
C LEU A 392 23.29 -11.39 7.77
N SER A 393 22.19 -10.72 7.42
CA SER A 393 21.07 -10.45 8.34
C SER A 393 19.78 -11.20 8.00
N ASP A 394 19.83 -12.12 7.04
CA ASP A 394 18.67 -12.83 6.50
C ASP A 394 19.09 -14.24 6.02
N PRO A 395 18.48 -15.33 6.52
CA PRO A 395 18.77 -16.70 6.08
C PRO A 395 18.68 -16.95 4.58
N ARG A 396 17.88 -16.18 3.84
CA ARG A 396 17.74 -16.30 2.39
C ARG A 396 19.04 -15.99 1.62
N ASP A 397 19.98 -15.27 2.23
CA ASP A 397 21.28 -14.96 1.62
C ASP A 397 22.31 -16.10 1.80
N TYR A 398 22.12 -17.02 2.75
CA TYR A 398 23.15 -17.99 3.15
C TYR A 398 23.62 -18.87 2.00
N ALA A 399 22.70 -19.36 1.14
CA ALA A 399 23.05 -20.20 0.00
C ALA A 399 23.87 -19.47 -1.07
N GLY A 400 23.59 -18.18 -1.31
CA GLY A 400 24.37 -17.33 -2.22
C GLY A 400 25.75 -17.04 -1.65
N PHE A 401 25.81 -16.70 -0.36
CA PHE A 401 27.05 -16.50 0.38
C PHE A 401 27.97 -17.73 0.37
N LEU A 402 27.44 -18.92 0.66
CA LEU A 402 28.23 -20.16 0.67
C LEU A 402 28.83 -20.44 -0.72
N LYS A 403 28.09 -20.19 -1.79
CA LYS A 403 28.57 -20.37 -3.17
C LYS A 403 29.72 -19.41 -3.52
N GLU A 404 29.68 -18.16 -3.05
CA GLU A 404 30.82 -17.23 -3.19
C GLU A 404 31.99 -17.66 -2.27
N LEU A 405 31.71 -18.16 -1.06
CA LEU A 405 32.72 -18.64 -0.12
C LEU A 405 33.50 -19.85 -0.67
N GLU A 406 32.81 -20.80 -1.30
CA GLU A 406 33.38 -21.95 -2.02
C GLU A 406 34.26 -21.55 -3.22
N GLN A 407 34.04 -20.35 -3.78
CA GLN A 407 34.87 -19.76 -4.83
C GLN A 407 36.08 -18.98 -4.28
N GLY A 408 36.21 -18.90 -2.94
CA GLY A 408 37.36 -18.33 -2.22
C GLY A 408 37.18 -16.88 -1.74
N GLU A 409 36.35 -16.09 -2.42
CA GLU A 409 36.09 -14.68 -2.12
C GLU A 409 34.60 -14.31 -2.23
N ILE A 410 34.10 -13.56 -1.24
CA ILE A 410 32.82 -12.86 -1.34
C ILE A 410 33.04 -11.56 -2.10
N THR A 411 32.30 -11.31 -3.17
CA THR A 411 32.47 -10.11 -4.02
C THR A 411 32.16 -8.80 -3.28
N GLU A 412 32.81 -7.71 -3.68
CA GLU A 412 32.47 -6.37 -3.14
C GLU A 412 30.99 -6.03 -3.41
N THR A 413 30.47 -6.36 -4.59
CA THR A 413 29.05 -6.21 -4.96
C THR A 413 28.11 -6.88 -3.96
N SER A 414 28.41 -8.13 -3.56
CA SER A 414 27.62 -8.84 -2.56
C SER A 414 27.79 -8.23 -1.16
N ARG A 415 29.01 -7.89 -0.72
CA ARG A 415 29.22 -7.20 0.58
C ARG A 415 28.47 -5.86 0.65
N ASN A 416 28.50 -5.06 -0.41
CA ASN A 416 27.78 -3.79 -0.51
C ASN A 416 26.25 -3.99 -0.44
N ARG A 417 25.72 -5.01 -1.13
CA ARG A 417 24.28 -5.34 -1.10
C ARG A 417 23.83 -5.87 0.25
N TYR A 418 24.63 -6.72 0.91
CA TYR A 418 24.32 -7.18 2.26
C TYR A 418 24.43 -6.05 3.29
N ALA A 419 25.35 -5.11 3.12
CA ALA A 419 25.48 -3.93 3.99
C ALA A 419 24.27 -2.99 3.89
N LEU A 420 23.74 -2.76 2.68
CA LEU A 420 22.47 -2.08 2.47
C LEU A 420 21.34 -2.80 3.22
N LYS A 421 21.17 -4.10 2.95
CA LYS A 421 20.13 -4.94 3.57
C LYS A 421 20.20 -4.97 5.11
N ALA A 422 21.42 -4.94 5.65
CA ALA A 422 21.69 -4.88 7.08
C ALA A 422 21.28 -3.53 7.70
N PHE A 423 21.59 -2.41 7.03
CA PHE A 423 21.14 -1.09 7.49
C PHE A 423 19.62 -0.92 7.38
N GLU A 424 19.02 -1.32 6.26
CA GLU A 424 17.55 -1.37 6.09
C GLU A 424 16.90 -2.19 7.20
N HIS A 425 17.40 -3.40 7.50
CA HIS A 425 16.87 -4.24 8.59
C HIS A 425 16.91 -3.55 9.96
N THR A 426 17.98 -2.80 10.27
CA THR A 426 18.05 -2.04 11.53
C THR A 426 17.18 -0.78 11.54
N ALA A 427 17.02 -0.09 10.41
CA ALA A 427 16.10 1.04 10.30
C ALA A 427 14.64 0.59 10.45
N ASP A 428 14.29 -0.55 9.84
CA ASP A 428 12.97 -1.19 9.88
C ASP A 428 12.64 -1.76 11.29
N TYR A 429 13.67 -2.02 12.11
CA TYR A 429 13.57 -2.43 13.51
C TYR A 429 13.37 -1.22 14.44
N ASP A 430 14.22 -0.19 14.35
CA ASP A 430 14.09 1.05 15.13
C ASP A 430 12.79 1.82 14.78
N ALA A 431 12.31 1.70 13.54
CA ALA A 431 10.98 2.20 13.12
C ALA A 431 9.83 1.50 13.86
N ALA A 432 9.92 0.18 14.10
CA ALA A 432 8.91 -0.57 14.84
C ALA A 432 8.93 -0.22 16.34
N ILE A 433 10.12 -0.08 16.93
CA ILE A 433 10.29 0.33 18.34
C ILE A 433 9.75 1.75 18.55
N SER A 434 10.08 2.69 17.66
CA SER A 434 9.61 4.08 17.77
C SER A 434 8.11 4.23 17.46
N ASP A 435 7.53 3.45 16.55
CA ASP A 435 6.06 3.39 16.36
C ASP A 435 5.33 2.81 17.59
N PHE A 436 5.87 1.76 18.22
CA PHE A 436 5.34 1.23 19.49
C PHE A 436 5.38 2.29 20.60
N PHE A 437 6.55 2.90 20.87
CA PHE A 437 6.63 3.94 21.91
C PHE A 437 5.82 5.21 21.59
N ARG A 438 5.63 5.56 20.31
CA ARG A 438 4.76 6.68 19.92
C ARG A 438 3.29 6.40 20.24
N LYS A 439 2.83 5.14 20.15
CA LYS A 439 1.48 4.72 20.56
C LYS A 439 1.32 4.77 22.08
N GLU A 440 2.25 4.19 22.81
CA GLU A 440 2.17 4.04 24.28
C GLU A 440 2.42 5.35 25.04
N TYR A 441 3.40 6.15 24.63
CA TYR A 441 3.84 7.35 25.37
C TYR A 441 3.39 8.68 24.74
N ALA A 442 3.07 8.69 23.45
CA ALA A 442 2.71 9.91 22.70
C ALA A 442 1.38 9.76 21.93
N GLY A 443 0.51 8.87 22.42
CA GLY A 443 -0.85 8.66 21.93
C GLY A 443 -1.80 9.81 22.25
N ALA A 444 -3.11 9.50 22.27
CA ALA A 444 -4.20 10.44 22.56
C ALA A 444 -4.23 11.74 21.71
N GLY A 445 -3.48 11.80 20.61
CA GLY A 445 -3.36 12.98 19.76
C GLY A 445 -2.14 13.86 20.02
N ASP A 446 -1.15 13.43 20.82
CA ASP A 446 0.08 14.21 21.03
C ASP A 446 1.03 14.11 19.83
N GLN A 447 1.56 12.93 19.55
CA GLN A 447 2.26 12.61 18.29
C GLN A 447 1.54 11.54 17.46
N TYR A 448 0.62 10.77 18.06
CA TYR A 448 -0.09 9.66 17.42
C TYR A 448 -1.58 9.69 17.71
N MET A 449 -2.38 9.45 16.67
CA MET A 449 -3.83 9.35 16.73
C MET A 449 -4.31 8.13 15.93
N ALA A 450 -4.90 7.14 16.61
CA ALA A 450 -5.55 6.01 15.95
C ALA A 450 -6.81 6.45 15.18
N LEU A 451 -6.99 5.91 13.98
CA LEU A 451 -8.14 6.19 13.12
C LEU A 451 -9.00 4.93 12.96
N ARG A 452 -10.32 5.13 12.77
CA ARG A 452 -11.32 4.04 12.70
C ARG A 452 -11.05 3.03 11.58
N TYR A 453 -10.47 3.51 10.47
CA TYR A 453 -10.03 2.80 9.27
C TYR A 453 -9.32 3.81 8.35
N GLY A 454 -8.69 3.33 7.27
CA GLY A 454 -8.02 4.12 6.24
C GLY A 454 -9.01 4.80 5.29
N ALA A 455 -8.74 4.79 3.98
CA ALA A 455 -9.67 5.37 3.00
C ALA A 455 -11.03 4.63 2.98
N ASN A 456 -11.04 3.32 3.20
CA ASN A 456 -12.24 2.47 3.19
C ASN A 456 -12.39 1.65 4.50
N PRO A 457 -13.62 1.27 4.91
CA PRO A 457 -13.88 0.59 6.20
C PRO A 457 -13.16 -0.74 6.46
N HIS A 458 -12.70 -1.43 5.42
CA HIS A 458 -11.95 -2.68 5.51
C HIS A 458 -10.44 -2.46 5.72
N GLN A 459 -9.92 -1.26 5.44
CA GLN A 459 -8.49 -0.93 5.57
C GLN A 459 -8.19 -0.60 7.04
N LYS A 460 -7.73 -1.59 7.80
CA LYS A 460 -7.39 -1.47 9.23
C LYS A 460 -6.08 -2.23 9.51
N PRO A 461 -5.26 -1.78 10.49
CA PRO A 461 -5.40 -0.54 11.26
C PRO A 461 -5.16 0.72 10.40
N ALA A 462 -5.39 1.90 10.98
CA ALA A 462 -5.03 3.18 10.39
C ALA A 462 -4.71 4.21 11.49
N ALA A 463 -3.87 5.19 11.19
CA ALA A 463 -3.46 6.23 12.13
C ALA A 463 -3.06 7.51 11.39
N ALA A 464 -2.97 8.61 12.13
CA ALA A 464 -2.22 9.81 11.77
C ALA A 464 -1.16 10.06 12.84
N PHE A 465 0.07 10.38 12.43
CA PHE A 465 1.17 10.65 13.34
C PHE A 465 2.21 11.60 12.72
N THR A 466 2.99 12.27 13.58
CA THR A 466 4.24 12.96 13.18
C THR A 466 5.44 12.18 13.70
N ALA A 467 6.57 12.22 12.97
CA ALA A 467 7.82 11.60 13.40
C ALA A 467 8.50 12.39 14.54
N GLU A 468 8.47 13.72 14.43
CA GLU A 468 8.99 14.71 15.37
C GLU A 468 7.91 15.76 15.66
N GLY A 469 8.05 16.51 16.76
CA GLY A 469 7.05 17.50 17.18
C GLY A 469 5.68 16.88 17.46
N LYS A 470 4.67 17.72 17.74
CA LYS A 470 3.29 17.26 17.96
C LYS A 470 2.52 17.18 16.64
N LEU A 471 1.39 16.47 16.65
CA LEU A 471 0.35 16.65 15.65
C LEU A 471 -0.09 18.13 15.66
N PRO A 472 -0.13 18.82 14.52
CA PRO A 472 -0.37 20.27 14.49
C PRO A 472 -1.83 20.66 14.74
N PHE A 473 -2.69 19.72 15.11
CA PHE A 473 -4.10 19.96 15.36
C PHE A 473 -4.62 19.26 16.62
N THR A 474 -5.53 19.92 17.33
CA THR A 474 -6.26 19.38 18.49
C THR A 474 -7.72 19.10 18.10
N VAL A 475 -8.28 17.97 18.56
CA VAL A 475 -9.70 17.63 18.38
C VAL A 475 -10.53 18.25 19.51
N LEU A 476 -11.36 19.25 19.21
CA LEU A 476 -12.25 19.92 20.18
C LEU A 476 -13.64 19.26 20.27
N CYS A 477 -14.07 18.54 19.23
CA CYS A 477 -15.32 17.79 19.18
C CYS A 477 -15.27 16.70 18.09
N GLY A 478 -16.07 15.64 18.25
CA GLY A 478 -16.15 14.53 17.30
C GLY A 478 -14.88 13.64 17.30
N SER A 479 -14.67 12.91 16.20
CA SER A 479 -13.41 12.18 15.96
C SER A 479 -13.14 12.02 14.46
N PRO A 480 -11.92 12.33 13.98
CA PRO A 480 -11.61 12.31 12.56
C PRO A 480 -11.63 10.88 11.98
N GLY A 481 -11.98 10.78 10.70
CA GLY A 481 -11.61 9.65 9.84
C GLY A 481 -10.46 10.04 8.91
N TYR A 482 -9.82 9.05 8.27
CA TYR A 482 -8.70 9.26 7.34
C TYR A 482 -9.01 10.30 6.27
N ILE A 483 -10.14 10.17 5.58
CA ILE A 483 -10.59 11.13 4.56
C ILE A 483 -10.80 12.54 5.14
N ASN A 484 -11.30 12.67 6.37
CA ASN A 484 -11.47 14.00 6.98
C ASN A 484 -10.14 14.71 7.23
N LEU A 485 -9.05 13.97 7.49
CA LEU A 485 -7.72 14.54 7.60
C LEU A 485 -7.13 14.85 6.22
N LEU A 486 -7.37 14.02 5.19
CA LEU A 486 -6.98 14.37 3.82
C LEU A 486 -7.65 15.66 3.33
N ASP A 487 -8.95 15.81 3.59
CA ASP A 487 -9.68 17.05 3.28
C ASP A 487 -9.13 18.22 4.11
N ALA A 488 -9.06 18.09 5.45
CA ALA A 488 -8.65 19.19 6.34
C ALA A 488 -7.21 19.66 6.13
N LEU A 489 -6.27 18.75 5.87
CA LEU A 489 -4.85 19.06 5.69
C LEU A 489 -4.52 19.64 4.30
N ASN A 490 -5.42 19.52 3.32
CA ASN A 490 -5.35 20.27 2.05
C ASN A 490 -6.15 21.58 2.10
N ALA A 491 -7.26 21.60 2.84
CA ALA A 491 -8.09 22.79 3.02
C ALA A 491 -7.41 23.87 3.86
N TRP A 492 -6.68 23.48 4.91
CA TRP A 492 -5.93 24.39 5.79
C TRP A 492 -4.90 25.26 5.06
N PRO A 493 -3.91 24.71 4.32
CA PRO A 493 -2.91 25.53 3.64
C PRO A 493 -3.53 26.42 2.55
N LEU A 494 -4.60 26.00 1.87
CA LEU A 494 -5.36 26.85 0.93
C LEU A 494 -5.82 28.14 1.62
N VAL A 495 -6.54 28.05 2.74
CA VAL A 495 -7.05 29.26 3.42
C VAL A 495 -5.94 30.07 4.10
N ARG A 496 -4.86 29.43 4.57
CA ARG A 496 -3.66 30.13 5.08
C ARG A 496 -2.98 30.95 3.99
N GLU A 497 -2.82 30.38 2.79
CA GLU A 497 -2.21 31.07 1.66
C GLU A 497 -3.11 32.17 1.08
N LEU A 498 -4.43 31.98 0.98
CA LEU A 498 -5.36 33.06 0.60
C LEU A 498 -5.25 34.26 1.56
N LYS A 499 -5.25 34.00 2.87
CA LYS A 499 -5.09 35.05 3.89
C LYS A 499 -3.74 35.76 3.79
N LYS A 500 -2.64 35.00 3.65
CA LYS A 500 -1.28 35.55 3.49
C LYS A 500 -1.15 36.40 2.21
N ALA A 501 -1.78 35.97 1.12
CA ALA A 501 -1.68 36.61 -0.19
C ALA A 501 -2.57 37.85 -0.36
N LEU A 502 -3.73 37.90 0.32
CA LEU A 502 -4.78 38.90 0.09
C LEU A 502 -5.16 39.73 1.34
N GLY A 503 -4.64 39.39 2.53
CA GLY A 503 -4.85 40.16 3.76
C GLY A 503 -6.28 40.14 4.31
N LEU A 504 -7.11 39.19 3.86
CA LEU A 504 -8.52 39.05 4.20
C LEU A 504 -8.82 37.66 4.77
N PRO A 505 -9.78 37.52 5.70
CA PRO A 505 -10.25 36.21 6.15
C PRO A 505 -10.74 35.35 4.96
N ALA A 506 -10.40 34.08 4.99
CA ALA A 506 -10.60 33.13 3.90
C ALA A 506 -11.26 31.84 4.40
N ALA A 507 -12.03 31.21 3.52
CA ALA A 507 -12.74 29.97 3.79
C ALA A 507 -12.68 29.03 2.59
N ALA A 508 -12.69 27.72 2.86
CA ALA A 508 -12.82 26.68 1.85
C ALA A 508 -13.80 25.59 2.30
N SER A 509 -14.57 25.08 1.34
CA SER A 509 -15.42 23.89 1.45
C SER A 509 -14.74 22.78 0.68
N PHE A 510 -14.32 21.70 1.34
CA PHE A 510 -13.63 20.55 0.72
C PHE A 510 -14.50 19.30 0.68
N LYS A 511 -14.34 18.52 -0.39
CA LYS A 511 -14.95 17.21 -0.55
C LYS A 511 -14.05 16.32 -1.40
N HIS A 512 -13.68 15.15 -0.89
CA HIS A 512 -12.84 14.17 -1.60
C HIS A 512 -11.49 14.74 -2.08
N VAL A 513 -10.78 15.42 -1.19
CA VAL A 513 -9.44 15.99 -1.39
C VAL A 513 -9.40 17.04 -2.52
N SER A 514 -10.48 17.80 -2.69
CA SER A 514 -10.52 18.99 -3.53
C SER A 514 -11.58 19.99 -3.03
N PRO A 515 -11.40 21.30 -3.28
CA PRO A 515 -12.38 22.30 -2.89
C PRO A 515 -13.66 22.18 -3.74
N ALA A 516 -14.82 22.04 -3.10
CA ALA A 516 -16.11 22.36 -3.72
C ALA A 516 -16.26 23.88 -3.98
N GLY A 517 -15.53 24.69 -3.21
CA GLY A 517 -15.31 26.12 -3.45
C GLY A 517 -14.43 26.76 -2.37
N ALA A 518 -13.82 27.89 -2.70
CA ALA A 518 -13.01 28.70 -1.79
C ALA A 518 -13.26 30.19 -2.02
N ALA A 519 -13.07 31.02 -1.00
CA ALA A 519 -13.30 32.47 -1.08
C ALA A 519 -12.59 33.27 0.02
N ILE A 520 -12.50 34.58 -0.20
CA ILE A 520 -12.16 35.60 0.80
C ILE A 520 -13.38 36.42 1.22
N GLY A 521 -13.28 37.05 2.39
CA GLY A 521 -14.33 37.80 3.07
C GLY A 521 -14.62 39.17 2.46
N LEU A 522 -15.20 39.17 1.25
CA LEU A 522 -15.76 40.37 0.62
C LEU A 522 -17.27 40.48 0.90
N PRO A 523 -17.80 41.70 1.13
CA PRO A 523 -19.22 41.92 1.42
C PRO A 523 -20.17 41.20 0.45
N LEU A 524 -21.24 40.62 0.99
CA LEU A 524 -22.30 39.99 0.21
C LEU A 524 -23.36 41.02 -0.22
N THR A 525 -23.71 41.03 -1.50
CA THR A 525 -24.89 41.72 -2.01
C THR A 525 -26.19 41.10 -1.45
N ALA A 526 -27.31 41.81 -1.59
CA ALA A 526 -28.62 41.32 -1.16
C ALA A 526 -29.00 39.99 -1.85
N ASP A 527 -28.65 39.83 -3.12
CA ASP A 527 -28.98 38.62 -3.89
C ASP A 527 -27.98 37.48 -3.67
N GLU A 528 -26.70 37.75 -3.44
CA GLU A 528 -25.76 36.71 -2.97
C GLU A 528 -26.21 36.11 -1.64
N ARG A 529 -26.74 36.93 -0.71
CA ARG A 529 -27.33 36.43 0.54
C ARG A 529 -28.56 35.53 0.32
N LYS A 530 -29.34 35.73 -0.75
CA LYS A 530 -30.40 34.80 -1.16
C LYS A 530 -29.81 33.53 -1.79
N VAL A 531 -28.89 33.65 -2.75
CA VAL A 531 -28.32 32.54 -3.54
C VAL A 531 -27.47 31.58 -2.69
N TYR A 532 -26.93 32.06 -1.57
CA TYR A 532 -26.19 31.25 -0.59
C TYR A 532 -27.03 30.89 0.65
N PHE A 533 -28.33 31.24 0.67
CA PHE A 533 -29.28 30.99 1.78
C PHE A 533 -28.75 31.48 3.15
N VAL A 534 -28.23 32.71 3.22
CA VAL A 534 -27.68 33.33 4.45
C VAL A 534 -28.33 34.69 4.77
N ASN A 535 -29.46 35.01 4.14
CA ASN A 535 -30.27 36.20 4.44
C ASN A 535 -30.97 36.15 5.83
N ASP A 536 -30.82 35.06 6.58
CA ASP A 536 -31.38 34.81 7.92
C ASP A 536 -30.27 34.56 8.97
N ILE A 537 -29.06 35.09 8.73
CA ILE A 537 -27.90 35.00 9.61
C ILE A 537 -27.65 36.38 10.21
N GLU A 538 -27.83 36.49 11.53
CA GLU A 538 -27.55 37.71 12.29
C GLU A 538 -26.04 38.01 12.30
N GLY A 539 -25.67 39.30 12.18
CA GLY A 539 -24.28 39.75 12.20
C GLY A 539 -23.43 39.39 10.97
N ILE A 540 -24.03 38.84 9.90
CA ILE A 540 -23.28 38.41 8.72
C ILE A 540 -22.60 39.58 7.99
N GLU A 541 -23.23 40.76 7.93
CA GLU A 541 -22.69 41.94 7.27
C GLU A 541 -21.32 42.36 7.83
N THR A 542 -21.13 42.22 9.14
CA THR A 542 -19.90 42.57 9.86
C THR A 542 -18.89 41.42 9.95
N SER A 543 -19.31 40.17 9.75
CA SER A 543 -18.40 39.03 9.74
C SER A 543 -17.82 38.79 8.34
N ALA A 544 -16.54 39.13 8.15
CA ALA A 544 -15.84 38.81 6.92
C ALA A 544 -15.66 37.29 6.73
N LEU A 545 -15.48 36.52 7.82
CA LEU A 545 -15.28 35.07 7.77
C LEU A 545 -16.58 34.32 7.40
N ALA A 546 -17.73 34.74 7.95
CA ALA A 546 -19.02 34.16 7.59
C ALA A 546 -19.37 34.43 6.13
N GLN A 547 -19.03 35.63 5.63
CA GLN A 547 -19.19 35.99 4.22
C GLN A 547 -18.24 35.18 3.32
N ALA A 548 -16.99 34.95 3.73
CA ALA A 548 -16.07 34.04 3.03
C ALA A 548 -16.66 32.61 2.97
N TYR A 549 -17.14 32.05 4.07
CA TYR A 549 -17.70 30.69 4.07
C TYR A 549 -19.00 30.59 3.25
N ALA A 550 -19.87 31.61 3.33
CA ALA A 550 -21.08 31.69 2.50
C ALA A 550 -20.73 31.69 1.00
N ARG A 551 -19.68 32.41 0.58
CA ARG A 551 -19.17 32.39 -0.81
C ARG A 551 -18.57 31.03 -1.18
N ALA A 552 -17.72 30.46 -0.32
CA ALA A 552 -17.01 29.19 -0.55
C ALA A 552 -17.97 28.00 -0.69
N ARG A 553 -18.92 27.82 0.25
CA ARG A 553 -20.03 26.85 0.13
C ARG A 553 -21.00 27.23 -0.99
N GLY A 554 -21.13 28.53 -1.23
CA GLY A 554 -22.03 29.12 -2.21
C GLY A 554 -21.70 28.82 -3.67
N ALA A 555 -20.43 28.51 -3.98
CA ALA A 555 -19.97 28.10 -5.31
C ALA A 555 -20.77 26.89 -5.81
N ASP A 556 -20.55 25.71 -5.20
CA ASP A 556 -21.30 24.48 -5.47
C ASP A 556 -21.84 23.88 -4.16
N ARG A 557 -23.16 24.04 -3.96
CA ARG A 557 -23.87 23.58 -2.76
C ARG A 557 -24.11 22.06 -2.72
N MET A 558 -24.06 21.38 -3.88
CA MET A 558 -24.25 19.94 -3.95
C MET A 558 -22.93 19.21 -3.67
N SER A 559 -21.82 19.68 -4.26
CA SER A 559 -20.48 19.20 -3.91
C SER A 559 -20.12 19.51 -2.45
N SER A 560 -20.62 20.62 -1.89
CA SER A 560 -20.45 20.97 -0.46
C SER A 560 -21.33 20.16 0.51
N PHE A 561 -22.09 19.16 0.05
CA PHE A 561 -22.93 18.35 0.94
C PHE A 561 -22.07 17.39 1.79
N GLY A 562 -21.95 17.69 3.09
CA GLY A 562 -20.99 16.99 3.96
C GLY A 562 -19.55 17.44 3.70
N ASP A 563 -19.35 18.72 3.44
CA ASP A 563 -18.03 19.34 3.33
C ASP A 563 -17.20 19.23 4.62
N VAL A 564 -15.88 19.15 4.46
CA VAL A 564 -14.93 19.53 5.51
C VAL A 564 -14.52 20.97 5.25
N ILE A 565 -14.66 21.83 6.26
CA ILE A 565 -14.51 23.27 6.13
C ILE A 565 -13.12 23.67 6.64
N ALA A 566 -12.42 24.57 5.95
CA ALA A 566 -11.28 25.29 6.52
C ALA A 566 -11.58 26.79 6.62
N LEU A 567 -11.07 27.43 7.67
CA LEU A 567 -11.26 28.84 8.01
C LEU A 567 -9.92 29.42 8.48
N SER A 568 -9.47 30.54 7.90
CA SER A 568 -8.15 31.13 8.21
C SER A 568 -8.06 31.92 9.52
N ASP A 569 -9.18 32.06 10.21
CA ASP A 569 -9.41 32.99 11.32
C ASP A 569 -10.23 32.32 12.42
N VAL A 570 -10.22 32.93 13.61
CA VAL A 570 -11.00 32.46 14.76
C VAL A 570 -12.48 32.43 14.37
N VAL A 571 -13.13 31.27 14.54
CA VAL A 571 -14.52 31.09 14.10
C VAL A 571 -15.48 31.87 15.01
N ASP A 572 -16.24 32.78 14.39
CA ASP A 572 -17.22 33.63 15.06
C ASP A 572 -18.64 33.03 15.07
N VAL A 573 -19.52 33.62 15.89
CA VAL A 573 -20.93 33.21 16.00
C VAL A 573 -21.68 33.25 14.65
N PRO A 574 -21.57 34.27 13.77
CA PRO A 574 -22.19 34.24 12.44
C PRO A 574 -21.71 33.07 11.58
N THR A 575 -20.41 32.78 11.54
CA THR A 575 -19.85 31.65 10.77
C THR A 575 -20.36 30.32 11.32
N ALA A 576 -20.29 30.10 12.64
CA ALA A 576 -20.82 28.91 13.28
C ALA A 576 -22.33 28.75 13.06
N SER A 577 -23.08 29.85 12.99
CA SER A 577 -24.52 29.84 12.71
C SER A 577 -24.83 29.34 11.31
N ILE A 578 -24.06 29.73 10.28
CA ILE A 578 -24.19 29.16 8.92
C ILE A 578 -23.91 27.65 8.98
N ILE A 579 -22.78 27.25 9.57
CA ILE A 579 -22.36 25.84 9.65
C ILE A 579 -23.41 24.99 10.39
N SER A 580 -24.06 25.51 11.42
CA SER A 580 -25.09 24.79 12.19
C SER A 580 -26.33 24.41 11.36
N LYS A 581 -26.74 25.26 10.40
CA LYS A 581 -27.93 25.07 9.56
C LYS A 581 -27.70 24.11 8.38
N GLU A 582 -26.45 23.72 8.12
CA GLU A 582 -26.01 23.03 6.92
C GLU A 582 -25.62 21.56 7.14
N VAL A 583 -25.46 20.78 6.06
CA VAL A 583 -24.85 19.44 6.13
C VAL A 583 -23.36 19.54 5.82
N SER A 584 -22.54 19.22 6.82
CA SER A 584 -21.07 19.30 6.83
C SER A 584 -20.52 18.15 7.68
N ASP A 585 -19.32 17.66 7.34
CA ASP A 585 -18.64 16.57 8.04
C ASP A 585 -17.64 17.02 9.10
N GLY A 586 -16.95 18.16 8.91
CA GLY A 586 -16.10 18.77 9.94
C GLY A 586 -15.66 20.21 9.62
N VAL A 587 -14.96 20.84 10.56
CA VAL A 587 -14.33 22.17 10.40
C VAL A 587 -12.94 22.21 11.03
N ILE A 588 -12.01 22.92 10.39
CA ILE A 588 -10.66 23.25 10.90
C ILE A 588 -10.40 24.77 10.84
N ALA A 589 -9.83 25.31 11.91
CA ALA A 589 -9.58 26.75 12.10
C ALA A 589 -8.42 26.98 13.09
N PRO A 590 -7.78 28.16 13.17
CA PRO A 590 -6.76 28.44 14.19
C PRO A 590 -7.33 28.56 15.61
N GLY A 591 -8.64 28.75 15.76
CA GLY A 591 -9.34 28.87 17.03
C GLY A 591 -10.83 29.11 16.84
N TYR A 592 -11.57 29.16 17.95
CA TYR A 592 -13.03 29.32 17.96
C TYR A 592 -13.44 30.27 19.10
N GLU A 593 -14.39 31.17 18.86
CA GLU A 593 -15.06 31.87 19.96
C GLU A 593 -15.78 30.85 20.86
N PRO A 594 -15.87 31.05 22.20
CA PRO A 594 -16.58 30.11 23.07
C PRO A 594 -18.04 29.87 22.66
N ALA A 595 -18.76 30.93 22.25
CA ALA A 595 -20.13 30.83 21.79
C ALA A 595 -20.23 30.08 20.44
N ALA A 596 -19.31 30.33 19.51
CA ALA A 596 -19.23 29.63 18.23
C ALA A 596 -18.96 28.13 18.43
N LEU A 597 -18.01 27.77 19.30
CA LEU A 597 -17.69 26.39 19.64
C LEU A 597 -18.89 25.64 20.25
N GLU A 598 -19.66 26.29 21.14
CA GLU A 598 -20.88 25.72 21.73
C GLU A 598 -22.07 25.65 20.76
N ILE A 599 -22.05 26.36 19.63
CA ILE A 599 -22.98 26.14 18.51
C ILE A 599 -22.53 24.89 17.73
N LEU A 600 -21.25 24.79 17.39
CA LEU A 600 -20.70 23.70 16.58
C LEU A 600 -20.75 22.34 17.28
N LYS A 601 -20.46 22.26 18.58
CA LYS A 601 -20.55 21.00 19.36
C LYS A 601 -21.92 20.33 19.32
N LYS A 602 -23.01 21.11 19.22
CA LYS A 602 -24.40 20.58 19.20
C LYS A 602 -24.72 19.86 17.88
N LYS A 603 -24.02 20.19 16.80
CA LYS A 603 -24.19 19.61 15.46
C LYS A 603 -23.87 18.11 15.47
N LYS A 604 -24.62 17.34 14.66
CA LYS A 604 -24.62 15.86 14.64
C LYS A 604 -24.81 15.21 16.04
N GLY A 605 -25.40 15.91 17.01
CA GLY A 605 -25.67 15.38 18.36
C GLY A 605 -24.40 15.10 19.16
N GLY A 606 -23.49 16.09 19.26
CA GLY A 606 -22.22 15.94 19.99
C GLY A 606 -21.09 15.27 19.20
N LYS A 607 -21.29 15.02 17.90
CA LYS A 607 -20.39 14.19 17.06
C LYS A 607 -19.89 14.89 15.79
N TYR A 608 -20.10 16.19 15.66
CA TYR A 608 -19.51 16.97 14.57
C TYR A 608 -18.02 17.18 14.82
N LEU A 609 -17.19 17.01 13.79
CA LEU A 609 -15.75 17.14 13.90
C LEU A 609 -15.35 18.61 13.96
N VAL A 610 -14.68 19.01 15.04
CA VAL A 610 -14.12 20.36 15.22
C VAL A 610 -12.64 20.22 15.54
N LEU A 611 -11.80 20.73 14.64
CA LEU A 611 -10.35 20.71 14.74
C LEU A 611 -9.82 22.13 14.95
N GLN A 612 -8.90 22.31 15.89
CA GLN A 612 -8.11 23.53 16.01
C GLN A 612 -6.69 23.25 15.48
N MET A 613 -6.23 24.02 14.50
CA MET A 613 -4.88 23.94 13.94
C MET A 613 -3.95 24.94 14.66
N ASP A 614 -2.68 24.59 14.82
CA ASP A 614 -1.60 25.54 15.11
C ASP A 614 -1.31 26.38 13.84
N PRO A 615 -1.52 27.72 13.87
CA PRO A 615 -1.27 28.55 12.70
C PRO A 615 0.21 28.65 12.31
N GLU A 616 1.12 28.49 13.28
CA GLU A 616 2.56 28.67 13.12
C GLU A 616 3.28 27.41 12.64
N TYR A 617 2.59 26.26 12.61
CA TYR A 617 3.14 25.01 12.07
C TYR A 617 3.44 25.14 10.57
N ASP A 618 4.66 24.80 10.17
CA ASP A 618 5.02 24.60 8.76
C ASP A 618 5.60 23.19 8.55
N PRO A 619 5.11 22.41 7.57
CA PRO A 619 5.59 21.06 7.33
C PRO A 619 6.96 21.07 6.64
N ALA A 620 7.75 20.03 6.92
CA ALA A 620 9.08 19.80 6.36
C ALA A 620 9.12 19.95 4.82
N PRO A 621 10.25 20.40 4.23
CA PRO A 621 10.36 20.63 2.79
C PRO A 621 10.23 19.35 1.95
N THR A 622 10.44 18.17 2.54
CA THR A 622 10.37 16.88 1.83
C THR A 622 9.12 16.11 2.25
N GLU A 623 8.33 15.68 1.26
CA GLU A 623 7.20 14.76 1.45
C GLU A 623 7.51 13.37 0.84
N THR A 624 6.99 12.32 1.46
CA THR A 624 7.10 10.92 0.98
C THR A 624 5.71 10.28 0.98
N ARG A 625 5.38 9.52 -0.07
CA ARG A 625 4.15 8.72 -0.18
C ARG A 625 4.45 7.31 -0.68
N THR A 626 3.72 6.32 -0.20
CA THR A 626 3.85 4.92 -0.67
C THR A 626 2.78 4.60 -1.72
N VAL A 627 3.21 4.15 -2.91
CA VAL A 627 2.35 3.76 -4.03
C VAL A 627 2.73 2.36 -4.46
N TYR A 628 1.80 1.39 -4.34
CA TYR A 628 2.05 -0.03 -4.66
C TYR A 628 3.32 -0.61 -4.00
N GLY A 629 3.57 -0.23 -2.74
CA GLY A 629 4.76 -0.64 -1.98
C GLY A 629 6.05 0.15 -2.30
N VAL A 630 6.05 1.00 -3.33
CA VAL A 630 7.19 1.86 -3.69
C VAL A 630 7.05 3.22 -3.00
N ASN A 631 8.10 3.68 -2.34
CA ASN A 631 8.13 5.02 -1.75
C ASN A 631 8.56 6.06 -2.81
N LEU A 632 7.71 7.06 -3.03
CA LEU A 632 7.98 8.22 -3.88
C LEU A 632 8.22 9.43 -2.97
N GLN A 633 9.34 10.12 -3.17
CA GLN A 633 9.77 11.25 -2.36
C GLN A 633 10.02 12.49 -3.23
N GLN A 634 9.59 13.66 -2.78
CA GLN A 634 9.75 14.93 -3.49
C GLN A 634 9.85 16.13 -2.53
N HIS A 635 10.27 17.29 -3.06
CA HIS A 635 10.06 18.57 -2.38
C HIS A 635 8.58 18.93 -2.43
N ARG A 636 7.98 19.39 -1.31
CA ARG A 636 6.57 19.79 -1.24
C ARG A 636 6.29 21.00 -2.12
N ASN A 637 5.03 21.21 -2.52
CA ASN A 637 4.65 22.42 -3.25
C ASN A 637 4.50 23.62 -2.28
N ASP A 638 5.60 24.34 -2.05
CA ASP A 638 5.71 25.51 -1.17
C ASP A 638 5.63 26.86 -1.92
N VAL A 639 5.37 26.86 -3.23
CA VAL A 639 5.44 28.06 -4.07
C VAL A 639 4.46 29.17 -3.62
N GLU A 640 4.96 30.40 -3.47
CA GLU A 640 4.13 31.54 -3.07
C GLU A 640 3.37 32.15 -4.25
N ILE A 641 2.04 32.22 -4.13
CA ILE A 641 1.15 32.86 -5.09
C ILE A 641 0.58 34.12 -4.45
N SER A 642 0.59 35.23 -5.19
CA SER A 642 0.07 36.53 -4.72
C SER A 642 -0.36 37.40 -5.90
N PRO A 643 -0.99 38.56 -5.67
CA PRO A 643 -1.26 39.53 -6.75
C PRO A 643 -0.01 39.95 -7.55
N LYS A 644 1.21 39.79 -7.01
CA LYS A 644 2.48 40.08 -7.69
C LYS A 644 2.94 38.97 -8.64
N SER A 645 2.40 37.76 -8.53
CA SER A 645 2.76 36.60 -9.38
C SER A 645 2.23 36.74 -10.81
N PHE A 646 1.28 37.65 -11.04
CA PHE A 646 0.60 37.86 -12.33
C PHE A 646 1.24 38.99 -13.16
N ASN A 647 2.57 38.99 -13.25
CA ASN A 647 3.37 40.07 -13.83
C ASN A 647 3.71 39.92 -15.32
N THR A 648 3.51 38.74 -15.91
CA THR A 648 3.89 38.42 -17.29
C THR A 648 2.65 38.39 -18.19
N ILE A 649 2.17 39.57 -18.59
CA ILE A 649 1.02 39.71 -19.50
C ILE A 649 1.50 39.56 -20.95
N ILE A 650 0.87 38.65 -21.70
CA ILE A 650 1.25 38.32 -23.09
C ILE A 650 0.33 38.99 -24.12
N THR A 651 -0.96 39.10 -23.82
CA THR A 651 -1.92 39.91 -24.59
C THR A 651 -2.86 40.66 -23.65
N PRO A 652 -3.22 41.93 -23.93
CA PRO A 652 -2.59 42.78 -24.95
C PRO A 652 -1.10 43.01 -24.62
N LYS A 653 -0.26 43.17 -25.65
CA LYS A 653 1.15 43.50 -25.45
C LYS A 653 1.29 44.87 -24.76
N ASP A 654 2.37 45.02 -24.01
CA ASP A 654 2.70 46.24 -23.27
C ASP A 654 1.59 46.71 -22.31
N ALA A 655 0.76 45.78 -21.84
CA ALA A 655 -0.27 46.03 -20.84
C ALA A 655 0.33 46.55 -19.52
N GLY A 656 -0.33 47.54 -18.93
CA GLY A 656 -0.09 47.93 -17.55
C GLY A 656 -0.49 46.84 -16.55
N ALA A 657 -0.21 47.07 -15.27
CA ALA A 657 -0.59 46.15 -14.20
C ALA A 657 -2.09 45.83 -14.21
N LEU A 658 -2.44 44.58 -13.88
CA LEU A 658 -3.82 44.14 -13.75
C LEU A 658 -4.62 45.00 -12.76
N SER A 659 -5.93 45.10 -12.99
CA SER A 659 -6.84 45.69 -12.00
C SER A 659 -6.78 44.91 -10.68
N GLN A 660 -6.98 45.59 -9.56
CA GLN A 660 -6.91 44.96 -8.23
C GLN A 660 -7.90 43.79 -8.08
N SER A 661 -9.08 43.88 -8.70
CA SER A 661 -10.06 42.79 -8.75
C SER A 661 -9.57 41.59 -9.56
N ALA A 662 -8.97 41.81 -10.73
CA ALA A 662 -8.43 40.72 -11.56
C ALA A 662 -7.24 40.02 -10.89
N ALA A 663 -6.29 40.78 -10.33
CA ALA A 663 -5.16 40.21 -9.62
C ALA A 663 -5.61 39.42 -8.36
N ARG A 664 -6.62 39.92 -7.64
CA ARG A 664 -7.27 39.25 -6.51
C ARG A 664 -7.96 37.95 -6.93
N ASP A 665 -8.78 37.98 -7.98
CA ASP A 665 -9.60 36.83 -8.38
C ASP A 665 -8.76 35.76 -9.08
N LEU A 666 -7.69 36.14 -9.80
CA LEU A 666 -6.65 35.20 -10.23
C LEU A 666 -5.88 34.62 -9.03
N THR A 667 -5.53 35.41 -8.02
CA THR A 667 -4.91 34.87 -6.77
C THR A 667 -5.80 33.79 -6.14
N VAL A 668 -7.12 34.05 -6.03
CA VAL A 668 -8.09 33.07 -5.50
C VAL A 668 -8.13 31.81 -6.37
N ALA A 669 -8.23 31.95 -7.70
CA ALA A 669 -8.26 30.81 -8.62
C ALA A 669 -6.97 29.98 -8.58
N THR A 670 -5.80 30.61 -8.66
CA THR A 670 -4.50 29.93 -8.72
C THR A 670 -4.13 29.24 -7.41
N ILE A 671 -4.41 29.85 -6.24
CA ILE A 671 -4.24 29.19 -4.94
C ILE A 671 -5.23 28.02 -4.78
N THR A 672 -6.46 28.15 -5.26
CA THR A 672 -7.43 27.04 -5.23
C THR A 672 -6.90 25.82 -6.00
N LEU A 673 -6.30 26.04 -7.18
CA LEU A 673 -5.78 24.96 -8.02
C LEU A 673 -4.57 24.24 -7.42
N LYS A 674 -3.71 24.93 -6.66
CA LYS A 674 -2.58 24.34 -5.93
C LYS A 674 -3.00 23.20 -4.98
N TYR A 675 -4.27 23.21 -4.55
CA TYR A 675 -4.89 22.21 -3.66
C TYR A 675 -6.10 21.52 -4.29
N THR A 676 -6.15 21.45 -5.63
CA THR A 676 -7.20 20.75 -6.40
C THR A 676 -6.59 19.61 -7.21
N GLN A 677 -7.15 18.41 -7.11
CA GLN A 677 -6.67 17.22 -7.83
C GLN A 677 -6.61 17.46 -9.34
N SER A 678 -5.48 17.13 -9.97
CA SER A 678 -5.18 17.48 -11.35
C SER A 678 -5.77 16.51 -12.40
N ASN A 679 -6.00 16.92 -13.65
CA ASN A 679 -5.88 18.31 -14.15
C ASN A 679 -7.05 19.16 -13.65
N SER A 680 -6.75 20.40 -13.28
CA SER A 680 -7.72 21.32 -12.67
C SER A 680 -7.77 22.70 -13.36
N VAL A 681 -8.99 23.27 -13.43
CA VAL A 681 -9.29 24.59 -14.01
C VAL A 681 -10.30 25.29 -13.10
N CYS A 682 -10.03 26.56 -12.77
CA CYS A 682 -10.83 27.33 -11.82
C CYS A 682 -11.29 28.67 -12.43
N TYR A 683 -12.60 28.92 -12.40
CA TYR A 683 -13.23 30.19 -12.70
C TYR A 683 -13.51 30.90 -11.37
N ALA A 684 -13.12 32.16 -11.26
CA ALA A 684 -13.29 32.99 -10.06
C ALA A 684 -13.74 34.41 -10.41
N VAL A 685 -14.55 35.01 -9.53
CA VAL A 685 -14.97 36.42 -9.59
C VAL A 685 -15.41 36.84 -8.18
N ASN A 686 -15.34 38.13 -7.85
CA ASN A 686 -15.77 38.68 -6.54
C ASN A 686 -15.14 37.98 -5.33
N GLY A 687 -13.84 37.66 -5.42
CA GLY A 687 -13.07 37.05 -4.33
C GLY A 687 -13.43 35.59 -4.05
N GLN A 688 -14.11 34.90 -4.97
CA GLN A 688 -14.49 33.50 -4.79
C GLN A 688 -14.35 32.65 -6.05
N VAL A 689 -14.20 31.35 -5.84
CA VAL A 689 -14.49 30.32 -6.85
C VAL A 689 -15.97 30.40 -7.25
N VAL A 690 -16.25 30.28 -8.54
CA VAL A 690 -17.61 30.15 -9.09
C VAL A 690 -17.79 28.88 -9.94
N GLY A 691 -16.71 28.32 -10.46
CA GLY A 691 -16.71 27.03 -11.14
C GLY A 691 -15.35 26.36 -11.09
N LEU A 692 -15.31 25.05 -10.82
CA LEU A 692 -14.07 24.29 -10.68
C LEU A 692 -14.20 22.91 -11.32
N GLY A 693 -13.16 22.52 -12.07
CA GLY A 693 -12.93 21.16 -12.53
C GLY A 693 -11.72 20.56 -11.81
N ALA A 694 -11.83 19.28 -11.46
CA ALA A 694 -10.83 18.52 -10.71
C ALA A 694 -10.77 17.06 -11.23
N GLY A 695 -9.62 16.42 -11.09
CA GLY A 695 -9.38 15.01 -11.45
C GLY A 695 -9.50 14.69 -12.94
N GLN A 696 -9.47 15.70 -13.81
CA GLN A 696 -9.78 15.51 -15.23
C GLN A 696 -8.55 15.11 -16.05
N GLN A 697 -8.76 14.24 -17.04
CA GLN A 697 -7.67 13.73 -17.92
C GLN A 697 -7.45 14.60 -19.16
N SER A 698 -8.48 15.33 -19.62
CA SER A 698 -8.43 16.22 -20.78
C SER A 698 -8.61 17.67 -20.34
N ARG A 699 -7.68 18.56 -20.76
CA ARG A 699 -7.70 19.99 -20.43
C ARG A 699 -9.02 20.64 -20.85
N ILE A 700 -9.47 20.43 -22.09
CA ILE A 700 -10.72 21.01 -22.58
C ILE A 700 -11.95 20.44 -21.87
N HIS A 701 -11.94 19.17 -21.43
CA HIS A 701 -13.04 18.63 -20.63
C HIS A 701 -13.07 19.26 -19.24
N CYS A 702 -11.90 19.54 -18.64
CA CYS A 702 -11.81 20.31 -17.40
C CYS A 702 -12.31 21.76 -17.58
N THR A 703 -11.86 22.45 -18.63
CA THR A 703 -12.28 23.82 -18.97
C THR A 703 -13.79 23.92 -19.25
N ARG A 704 -14.39 22.88 -19.85
CA ARG A 704 -15.85 22.76 -20.03
C ARG A 704 -16.54 22.57 -18.69
N LEU A 705 -16.26 21.48 -17.96
CA LEU A 705 -16.89 21.14 -16.69
C LEU A 705 -16.79 22.29 -15.67
N ALA A 706 -15.63 22.92 -15.55
CA ALA A 706 -15.42 24.07 -14.69
C ALA A 706 -16.27 25.29 -15.11
N GLY A 707 -16.38 25.54 -16.43
CA GLY A 707 -17.22 26.61 -16.97
C GLY A 707 -18.71 26.31 -16.84
N ASP A 708 -19.13 25.07 -17.02
CA ASP A 708 -20.53 24.64 -16.91
C ASP A 708 -21.01 24.81 -15.45
N LYS A 709 -20.12 24.60 -14.46
CA LYS A 709 -20.37 24.99 -13.06
C LYS A 709 -20.48 26.50 -12.85
N ALA A 710 -19.62 27.30 -13.49
CA ALA A 710 -19.68 28.77 -13.41
C ALA A 710 -20.98 29.33 -14.04
N ASP A 711 -21.44 28.72 -15.13
CA ASP A 711 -22.69 29.06 -15.81
C ASP A 711 -23.91 28.69 -14.94
N ASN A 712 -23.90 27.52 -14.30
CA ASN A 712 -24.92 27.13 -13.33
C ASN A 712 -24.90 28.01 -12.05
N TRP A 713 -23.72 28.44 -11.58
CA TRP A 713 -23.59 29.44 -10.52
C TRP A 713 -24.24 30.77 -10.93
N TRP A 714 -24.00 31.26 -12.16
CA TRP A 714 -24.57 32.52 -12.63
C TRP A 714 -26.09 32.45 -12.86
N MET A 715 -26.58 31.34 -13.42
CA MET A 715 -28.02 31.11 -13.60
C MET A 715 -28.82 31.12 -12.28
N ARG A 716 -28.18 30.86 -11.13
CA ARG A 716 -28.82 30.96 -9.80
C ARG A 716 -29.18 32.41 -9.40
N PHE A 717 -28.57 33.41 -10.04
CA PHE A 717 -28.87 34.83 -9.84
C PHE A 717 -30.01 35.34 -10.73
N HIS A 718 -30.53 34.52 -11.66
CA HIS A 718 -31.67 34.92 -12.48
C HIS A 718 -32.89 35.22 -11.60
N GLU A 719 -33.65 36.28 -11.91
CA GLU A 719 -34.78 36.74 -11.07
C GLU A 719 -35.81 35.62 -10.78
N ARG A 720 -36.08 34.76 -11.76
CA ARG A 720 -36.95 33.58 -11.65
C ARG A 720 -36.46 32.55 -10.61
N VAL A 721 -35.16 32.49 -10.31
CA VAL A 721 -34.57 31.64 -9.26
C VAL A 721 -34.59 32.34 -7.91
N LEU A 722 -34.28 33.64 -7.89
CA LEU A 722 -34.33 34.48 -6.68
C LEU A 722 -35.74 34.56 -6.08
N ASN A 723 -36.76 34.55 -6.93
CA ASN A 723 -38.17 34.74 -6.58
C ASN A 723 -38.98 33.43 -6.51
N ILE A 724 -38.34 32.25 -6.41
CA ILE A 724 -39.04 30.96 -6.29
C ILE A 724 -39.93 30.93 -5.04
N LYS A 725 -41.22 30.60 -5.22
CA LYS A 725 -42.16 30.30 -4.13
C LYS A 725 -42.06 28.83 -3.72
N TRP A 726 -41.53 28.60 -2.52
CA TRP A 726 -41.33 27.26 -1.95
C TRP A 726 -42.51 26.86 -1.08
N LYS A 727 -43.01 25.62 -1.18
CA LYS A 727 -44.05 25.14 -0.26
C LYS A 727 -43.55 25.25 1.19
N LYS A 728 -44.47 25.63 2.08
CA LYS A 728 -44.22 25.69 3.53
C LYS A 728 -43.67 24.35 4.06
N GLY A 729 -42.38 24.33 4.41
CA GLY A 729 -41.68 23.17 4.98
C GLY A 729 -40.57 22.56 4.10
N THR A 730 -40.43 22.95 2.82
CA THR A 730 -39.34 22.49 1.94
C THR A 730 -37.96 22.80 2.54
N LYS A 731 -37.08 21.80 2.67
CA LYS A 731 -35.80 21.91 3.39
C LYS A 731 -34.69 22.45 2.48
N ARG A 732 -33.61 22.96 3.07
CA ARG A 732 -32.45 23.53 2.35
C ARG A 732 -31.86 22.57 1.29
N PRO A 733 -31.68 21.24 1.52
CA PRO A 733 -31.21 20.33 0.48
C PRO A 733 -32.19 20.18 -0.69
N ASP A 734 -33.48 20.02 -0.40
CA ASP A 734 -34.54 19.89 -1.41
C ASP A 734 -34.57 21.15 -2.32
N LYS A 735 -34.46 22.35 -1.71
CA LYS A 735 -34.32 23.62 -2.44
C LYS A 735 -33.02 23.69 -3.26
N SER A 736 -31.92 23.11 -2.75
CA SER A 736 -30.65 23.10 -3.48
C SER A 736 -30.74 22.27 -4.76
N ASN A 737 -31.24 21.04 -4.66
CA ASN A 737 -31.38 20.11 -5.78
C ASN A 737 -32.39 20.62 -6.82
N ALA A 738 -33.54 21.15 -6.37
CA ALA A 738 -34.56 21.69 -7.27
C ALA A 738 -34.10 22.98 -7.99
N ILE A 739 -33.28 23.82 -7.36
CA ILE A 739 -32.59 24.91 -8.07
C ILE A 739 -31.61 24.33 -9.09
N ASP A 740 -30.83 23.30 -8.74
CA ASP A 740 -29.78 22.77 -9.63
C ASP A 740 -30.35 22.14 -10.91
N LEU A 741 -31.40 21.31 -10.80
CA LEU A 741 -32.13 20.76 -11.95
C LEU A 741 -32.67 21.87 -12.88
N LEU A 742 -33.19 22.94 -12.30
CA LEU A 742 -33.69 24.12 -13.03
C LEU A 742 -32.57 24.89 -13.74
N VAL A 743 -31.44 25.17 -13.07
CA VAL A 743 -30.34 25.97 -13.67
C VAL A 743 -29.43 25.17 -14.60
N SER A 744 -29.24 23.87 -14.36
CA SER A 744 -28.46 22.99 -15.24
C SER A 744 -29.14 22.69 -16.58
N GLY A 745 -30.46 22.88 -16.66
CA GLY A 745 -31.27 22.47 -17.81
C GLY A 745 -31.64 20.98 -17.80
N GLN A 746 -31.27 20.23 -16.76
CA GLN A 746 -31.56 18.80 -16.61
C GLN A 746 -32.95 18.54 -15.99
N LEU A 747 -33.93 19.39 -16.31
CA LEU A 747 -35.28 19.27 -15.77
C LEU A 747 -35.94 17.94 -16.20
N PRO A 748 -36.45 17.13 -15.26
CA PRO A 748 -37.18 15.91 -15.60
C PRO A 748 -38.46 16.25 -16.37
N LYS A 749 -38.77 15.45 -17.40
CA LYS A 749 -39.92 15.70 -18.29
C LYS A 749 -41.21 15.15 -17.70
N ASP A 750 -41.15 13.96 -17.13
CA ASP A 750 -42.27 13.18 -16.57
C ASP A 750 -41.77 12.21 -15.49
N GLY A 751 -42.69 11.39 -14.96
CA GLY A 751 -42.39 10.33 -14.00
C GLY A 751 -42.07 10.78 -12.56
N PRO A 752 -41.65 9.86 -11.68
CA PRO A 752 -41.54 10.11 -10.23
C PRO A 752 -40.51 11.18 -9.85
N GLU A 753 -39.46 11.37 -10.65
CA GLU A 753 -38.49 12.46 -10.43
C GLU A 753 -39.13 13.83 -10.72
N ARG A 754 -39.97 13.91 -11.76
CA ARG A 754 -40.75 15.13 -12.03
C ARG A 754 -41.81 15.39 -10.97
N GLU A 755 -42.51 14.36 -10.51
CA GLU A 755 -43.45 14.47 -9.38
C GLU A 755 -42.73 15.00 -8.12
N ALA A 756 -41.53 14.52 -7.83
CA ALA A 756 -40.72 14.99 -6.69
C ALA A 756 -40.21 16.43 -6.87
N PHE A 757 -39.87 16.84 -8.10
CA PHE A 757 -39.53 18.24 -8.42
C PHE A 757 -40.74 19.16 -8.24
N ASP A 758 -41.88 18.87 -8.89
CA ASP A 758 -43.09 19.69 -8.78
C ASP A 758 -43.65 19.73 -7.34
N ALA A 759 -43.34 18.70 -6.52
CA ALA A 759 -43.79 18.62 -5.14
C ALA A 759 -43.24 19.73 -4.22
N VAL A 760 -42.13 20.41 -4.52
CA VAL A 760 -41.50 21.37 -3.59
C VAL A 760 -41.89 22.86 -3.77
N PHE A 761 -42.59 23.20 -4.85
CA PHE A 761 -42.92 24.57 -5.25
C PHE A 761 -44.40 24.94 -5.05
N GLU A 762 -44.71 26.17 -4.65
CA GLU A 762 -46.12 26.65 -4.65
C GLU A 762 -46.58 26.94 -6.08
N ASP A 763 -45.77 27.70 -6.82
CA ASP A 763 -45.87 27.86 -8.28
C ASP A 763 -44.65 27.15 -8.90
N VAL A 764 -44.87 26.11 -9.70
CA VAL A 764 -43.79 25.37 -10.37
C VAL A 764 -43.11 26.27 -11.41
N PRO A 765 -41.78 26.51 -11.33
CA PRO A 765 -41.07 27.26 -12.34
C PRO A 765 -41.00 26.46 -13.65
N ALA A 766 -41.36 27.09 -14.76
CA ALA A 766 -41.11 26.54 -16.09
C ALA A 766 -39.60 26.35 -16.35
N ALA A 767 -39.25 25.64 -17.42
CA ALA A 767 -37.87 25.60 -17.89
C ALA A 767 -37.33 27.00 -18.28
N PHE A 768 -36.01 27.11 -18.40
CA PHE A 768 -35.36 28.21 -19.10
C PHE A 768 -35.29 27.88 -20.60
N THR A 769 -35.60 28.84 -21.48
CA THR A 769 -35.39 28.65 -22.94
C THR A 769 -33.92 28.87 -23.31
N GLU A 770 -33.48 28.43 -24.49
CA GLU A 770 -32.09 28.64 -24.93
C GLU A 770 -31.79 30.13 -25.12
N GLU A 771 -32.76 30.91 -25.60
CA GLU A 771 -32.67 32.36 -25.79
C GLU A 771 -32.58 33.09 -24.44
N GLU A 772 -33.36 32.67 -23.45
CA GLU A 772 -33.36 33.22 -22.10
C GLU A 772 -32.01 32.96 -21.39
N ARG A 773 -31.49 31.73 -21.48
CA ARG A 773 -30.14 31.39 -21.01
C ARG A 773 -29.08 32.23 -21.73
N ALA A 774 -29.16 32.33 -23.05
CA ALA A 774 -28.21 33.11 -23.85
C ALA A 774 -28.29 34.62 -23.57
N ALA A 775 -29.44 35.14 -23.17
CA ALA A 775 -29.62 36.53 -22.73
C ALA A 775 -29.03 36.78 -21.33
N TRP A 776 -29.22 35.84 -20.39
CA TRP A 776 -28.65 35.94 -19.05
C TRP A 776 -27.14 35.76 -19.02
N MET A 777 -26.60 34.78 -19.76
CA MET A 777 -25.16 34.51 -19.81
C MET A 777 -24.34 35.66 -20.39
N LYS A 778 -24.92 36.47 -21.30
CA LYS A 778 -24.29 37.71 -21.82
C LYS A 778 -24.05 38.79 -20.75
N GLN A 779 -24.71 38.69 -19.59
CA GLN A 779 -24.53 39.64 -18.50
C GLN A 779 -23.35 39.27 -17.60
N LEU A 780 -22.91 38.00 -17.58
CA LEU A 780 -21.73 37.57 -16.86
C LEU A 780 -20.47 38.21 -17.48
N ASN A 781 -19.65 38.84 -16.64
CA ASN A 781 -18.47 39.58 -17.08
C ASN A 781 -17.39 39.60 -15.99
N ASN A 782 -16.19 40.08 -16.34
CA ASN A 782 -15.03 40.23 -15.44
C ASN A 782 -14.57 38.93 -14.73
N VAL A 783 -14.97 37.76 -15.24
CA VAL A 783 -14.55 36.47 -14.67
C VAL A 783 -13.06 36.23 -14.97
N CYS A 784 -12.36 35.70 -13.98
CA CYS A 784 -10.97 35.28 -14.07
C CYS A 784 -10.88 33.76 -14.16
N VAL A 785 -9.97 33.22 -14.97
CA VAL A 785 -9.69 31.78 -15.05
C VAL A 785 -8.24 31.51 -14.73
N SER A 786 -7.99 30.51 -13.88
CA SER A 786 -6.68 29.89 -13.74
C SER A 786 -6.69 28.44 -14.26
N SER A 787 -5.55 27.95 -14.74
CA SER A 787 -5.34 26.56 -15.14
C SER A 787 -4.04 26.02 -14.53
N ASP A 788 -4.04 24.80 -13.98
CA ASP A 788 -2.86 24.21 -13.30
C ASP A 788 -1.71 23.85 -14.26
N ALA A 789 -2.00 23.68 -15.55
CA ALA A 789 -1.03 23.59 -16.66
C ALA A 789 -1.51 24.35 -17.90
N PHE A 790 -0.65 24.43 -18.92
CA PHE A 790 -0.91 25.14 -20.17
C PHE A 790 -2.17 24.67 -20.91
N PHE A 791 -2.69 25.53 -21.79
CA PHE A 791 -3.76 25.15 -22.72
C PHE A 791 -3.18 24.56 -24.02
N PRO A 792 -3.44 23.28 -24.35
CA PRO A 792 -2.87 22.67 -25.56
C PRO A 792 -3.42 23.27 -26.86
N PHE A 793 -4.66 23.78 -26.84
CA PHE A 793 -5.37 24.28 -28.02
C PHE A 793 -6.32 25.45 -27.67
N ILE A 794 -6.68 26.19 -28.72
CA ILE A 794 -7.52 27.41 -28.71
C ILE A 794 -8.98 27.17 -28.29
N ASP A 795 -9.45 25.92 -28.31
CA ASP A 795 -10.80 25.51 -27.89
C ASP A 795 -11.08 25.84 -26.42
N ASN A 796 -10.04 25.82 -25.58
CA ASN A 796 -10.09 26.26 -24.19
C ASN A 796 -10.42 27.76 -24.10
N VAL A 797 -9.73 28.58 -24.89
CA VAL A 797 -9.93 30.04 -24.94
C VAL A 797 -11.36 30.36 -25.44
N PHE A 798 -11.83 29.62 -26.44
CA PHE A 798 -13.22 29.69 -26.90
C PHE A 798 -14.26 29.18 -25.90
N ARG A 799 -13.91 28.29 -24.94
CA ARG A 799 -14.83 27.86 -23.88
C ARG A 799 -14.87 28.87 -22.73
N VAL A 800 -13.74 29.37 -22.25
CA VAL A 800 -13.72 30.35 -21.15
C VAL A 800 -14.42 31.65 -21.57
N GLY A 801 -14.21 32.12 -22.80
CA GLY A 801 -14.85 33.34 -23.32
C GLY A 801 -16.39 33.30 -23.39
N ARG A 802 -17.02 32.13 -23.23
CA ARG A 802 -18.50 32.00 -23.16
C ARG A 802 -19.07 32.31 -21.77
N SER A 803 -18.24 32.23 -20.73
CA SER A 803 -18.63 32.43 -19.32
C SER A 803 -18.12 33.76 -18.77
N GLY A 804 -18.20 34.83 -19.57
CA GLY A 804 -17.85 36.20 -19.15
C GLY A 804 -16.38 36.46 -18.83
N VAL A 805 -15.47 35.56 -19.23
CA VAL A 805 -14.05 35.62 -18.84
C VAL A 805 -13.32 36.75 -19.54
N LYS A 806 -12.53 37.49 -18.76
CA LYS A 806 -11.69 38.61 -19.21
C LYS A 806 -10.23 38.52 -18.81
N TYR A 807 -9.88 37.60 -17.91
CA TYR A 807 -8.51 37.38 -17.47
C TYR A 807 -8.22 35.87 -17.40
N ILE A 808 -7.08 35.45 -17.94
CA ILE A 808 -6.56 34.08 -17.86
C ILE A 808 -5.18 34.13 -17.17
N ALA A 809 -4.94 33.24 -16.21
CA ALA A 809 -3.60 32.85 -15.80
C ALA A 809 -3.37 31.35 -16.10
N ALA A 810 -2.36 31.04 -16.90
CA ALA A 810 -1.99 29.66 -17.17
C ALA A 810 -0.49 29.55 -17.45
N PRO A 811 0.13 28.39 -17.16
CA PRO A 811 1.48 28.11 -17.61
C PRO A 811 1.62 28.22 -19.13
N GLY A 812 2.79 28.66 -19.60
CA GLY A 812 3.20 28.48 -20.99
C GLY A 812 3.85 27.11 -21.22
N GLY A 813 4.46 26.94 -22.39
CA GLY A 813 5.17 25.72 -22.81
C GLY A 813 4.42 24.84 -23.80
N SER A 814 3.29 25.30 -24.36
CA SER A 814 2.62 24.60 -25.46
C SER A 814 3.30 24.94 -26.79
N GLN A 815 3.42 23.96 -27.69
CA GLN A 815 3.80 24.25 -29.09
C GLN A 815 2.78 25.16 -29.80
N ASN A 816 1.55 25.25 -29.27
CA ASN A 816 0.47 26.09 -29.78
C ASN A 816 0.26 27.39 -28.99
N ASP A 817 1.17 27.76 -28.07
CA ASP A 817 1.04 28.95 -27.20
C ASP A 817 0.68 30.21 -27.99
N GLY A 818 1.36 30.47 -29.13
CA GLY A 818 1.07 31.62 -29.99
C GLY A 818 -0.39 31.69 -30.48
N ALA A 819 -0.97 30.56 -30.90
CA ALA A 819 -2.36 30.50 -31.34
C ALA A 819 -3.35 30.68 -30.17
N VAL A 820 -2.99 30.21 -28.97
CA VAL A 820 -3.75 30.43 -27.73
C VAL A 820 -3.75 31.92 -27.37
N PHE A 821 -2.60 32.59 -27.41
CA PHE A 821 -2.48 34.02 -27.13
C PHE A 821 -3.22 34.88 -28.17
N GLU A 822 -3.04 34.60 -29.47
CA GLU A 822 -3.81 35.25 -30.53
C GLU A 822 -5.33 35.10 -30.36
N THR A 823 -5.79 33.94 -29.87
CA THR A 823 -7.23 33.71 -29.66
C THR A 823 -7.74 34.48 -28.44
N ALA A 824 -6.93 34.64 -27.39
CA ALA A 824 -7.27 35.48 -26.24
C ALA A 824 -7.36 36.97 -26.66
N GLU A 825 -6.42 37.43 -27.49
CA GLU A 825 -6.41 38.77 -28.06
C GLU A 825 -7.67 39.04 -28.90
N LYS A 826 -8.01 38.12 -29.81
CA LYS A 826 -9.22 38.20 -30.68
C LYS A 826 -10.54 38.19 -29.90
N LEU A 827 -10.56 37.72 -28.66
CA LEU A 827 -11.73 37.75 -27.77
C LEU A 827 -11.69 38.89 -26.73
N GLY A 828 -10.65 39.72 -26.74
CA GLY A 828 -10.43 40.76 -25.74
C GLY A 828 -10.33 40.18 -24.33
N ILE A 829 -9.50 39.16 -24.16
CA ILE A 829 -9.19 38.47 -22.90
C ILE A 829 -7.71 38.69 -22.60
N THR A 830 -7.40 39.24 -21.43
CA THR A 830 -6.01 39.41 -20.97
C THR A 830 -5.41 38.05 -20.63
N PHE A 831 -4.31 37.67 -21.27
CA PHE A 831 -3.59 36.43 -20.96
C PHE A 831 -2.33 36.72 -20.14
N VAL A 832 -2.27 36.15 -18.94
CA VAL A 832 -1.12 36.16 -18.05
C VAL A 832 -0.42 34.81 -18.14
N GLN A 833 0.81 34.80 -18.63
CA GLN A 833 1.63 33.60 -18.57
C GLN A 833 2.12 33.38 -17.13
N GLN A 834 2.14 32.12 -16.71
CA GLN A 834 2.80 31.67 -15.49
C GLN A 834 3.99 30.78 -15.87
N ASN A 835 5.01 30.75 -15.00
CA ASN A 835 6.18 29.89 -15.16
C ASN A 835 6.18 28.71 -14.15
N ILE A 836 5.03 28.47 -13.50
CA ILE A 836 4.85 27.52 -12.40
C ILE A 836 3.66 26.62 -12.75
N ARG A 837 3.88 25.31 -12.84
CA ARG A 837 2.81 24.30 -13.03
C ARG A 837 2.37 23.76 -11.67
N LEU A 838 1.06 23.69 -11.44
CA LEU A 838 0.46 23.40 -10.13
C LEU A 838 -0.22 22.02 -10.07
N PHE A 839 0.48 20.98 -10.52
CA PHE A 839 -0.07 19.62 -10.44
C PHE A 839 -0.17 19.12 -9.00
N HIS A 840 -1.31 18.52 -8.66
CA HIS A 840 -1.61 17.96 -7.34
C HIS A 840 -2.32 16.61 -7.49
N HIS A 841 -1.80 15.59 -6.79
CA HIS A 841 -2.18 14.18 -6.84
C HIS A 841 -1.88 13.53 -5.48
#